data_AF-A0A7V4ATI5-F1
#
_entry.id   AF-A0A7V4ATI5-F1
#
_cell.length_a   1.000
_cell.length_b   1.000
_cell.length_c   1.000
_cell.angle_alpha   90.00
_cell.angle_beta   90.00
_cell.angle_gamma   90.00
#
_symmetry.space_group_name_H-M   'P 1'
#
loop_
_entity.id
_entity.type
_entity.pdbx_description
1 polymer ?
#
loop_
_entity_poly.entity_id
_entity_poly.type
_entity_poly.pdbx_seq_one_letter_code
_entity_poly.pdbx_strand_id
1 'polypeptide(L)'
;MTSAILLPLAAGRPALAQDRSPFKGMHVWLPMTGYSEADVEDARRAGYDTILLKAHPPVIPGGGQVDFAALDAEMERLRAKGFRFILAILGWVGLGDGEFWDTRENGERVMNQLDPFWPEAMERVEWYFAEIIRRYASHPDVVAFAPTWGIYGEAGFTSWDAGRSGHALARFNEWRAAQGLPAVERIPSRPGGPDTEFNRFILFRYQYVQEAFSAMVTRLKPLAGGRPVGMWQELYNVMGYLWNMVEIPSADFALYESCFPFQTSHDPERTLAETMGFRYRCLSAAQYRDYYLPLLARKRGEGQRFMGCQLTRDYAVANYGWAPERAARVRFEQWEDEFSPYLQSLHNAPLEAPERDVLMVFPSYAAAALPDHPRYAVDSMLLDVLLRSFGCQMRRCGSPRLDAMSMAEMDRYRLIVVPAASFLLSETWQKLKSTKAVVLLTGSFGRAMDGVQVPDGQEYAVDGGQLSAGMRPSGLVTLDTDHPLTCGMGELLTARPVVLAEDDAFRWLRPPAGTEILLRCGDEPLLSVRRRERLIFLHGQVFAASCFNPARRPPRNLGGSSDASANEVDVWGPYDSADPRNWFGMELVRRILDYAGVRYRVPQPPPRTVARYLGDHIEAVSLSANLAYNSTARPRTITVRTPYPVAGAGSVRRHWGFESRITVPAFGWVALQPEQAAPGFVQGSGDVKDR
;
A
#
# COMPACT_ATOMS: atom_id res chain seq x y z
N MET A 1 -0.65 49.85 -30.10
CA MET A 1 -1.71 48.94 -30.55
C MET A 1 -1.06 47.71 -31.16
N THR A 2 -1.43 46.51 -30.65
CA THR A 2 -1.50 45.19 -31.33
C THR A 2 -0.29 44.70 -32.16
N SER A 3 0.25 43.49 -32.03
CA SER A 3 -0.07 42.27 -31.29
C SER A 3 1.18 41.39 -31.35
N ALA A 4 1.72 40.96 -30.21
CA ALA A 4 2.67 39.86 -30.17
C ALA A 4 1.88 38.55 -30.12
N ILE A 5 2.00 37.75 -31.17
CA ILE A 5 1.37 36.45 -31.33
C ILE A 5 1.96 35.50 -30.29
N LEU A 6 1.18 35.19 -29.26
CA LEU A 6 1.36 34.03 -28.39
C LEU A 6 1.15 32.77 -29.23
N LEU A 7 2.24 32.12 -29.61
CA LEU A 7 2.25 30.70 -29.98
C LEU A 7 2.13 29.89 -28.67
N PRO A 8 1.05 29.14 -28.43
CA PRO A 8 1.09 28.11 -27.41
C PRO A 8 2.01 26.99 -27.95
N LEU A 9 3.14 26.79 -27.27
CA LEU A 9 3.86 25.53 -27.28
C LEU A 9 2.86 24.43 -26.90
N ALA A 10 2.24 23.83 -27.91
CA ALA A 10 1.60 22.53 -27.81
C ALA A 10 2.70 21.47 -27.65
N ALA A 11 3.39 21.51 -26.51
CA ALA A 11 4.07 20.32 -26.00
C ALA A 11 2.97 19.28 -25.82
N GLY A 12 3.12 18.15 -26.51
CA GLY A 12 2.11 17.08 -26.57
C GLY A 12 1.54 16.82 -25.19
N ARG A 13 0.21 16.90 -25.06
CA ARG A 13 -0.47 16.55 -23.82
C ARG A 13 0.06 15.18 -23.38
N PRO A 14 0.62 15.04 -22.16
CA PRO A 14 0.97 13.72 -21.66
C PRO A 14 -0.30 12.86 -21.74
N ALA A 15 -0.20 11.69 -22.39
CA ALA A 15 -1.31 10.76 -22.53
C ALA A 15 -1.82 10.44 -21.13
N LEU A 16 -3.12 10.56 -20.83
CA LEU A 16 -3.67 10.27 -19.50
C LEU A 16 -3.35 8.83 -19.06
N ALA A 17 -3.40 8.55 -17.74
CA ALA A 17 -3.34 7.17 -17.27
C ALA A 17 -4.41 6.33 -17.97
N GLN A 18 -4.14 5.03 -18.11
CA GLN A 18 -5.04 4.12 -18.83
C GLN A 18 -5.78 3.23 -17.84
N ASP A 19 -7.11 3.20 -17.96
CA ASP A 19 -7.91 2.13 -17.37
C ASP A 19 -7.73 0.90 -18.25
N ARG A 20 -6.88 -0.02 -17.80
CA ARG A 20 -6.56 -1.28 -18.50
C ARG A 20 -7.34 -2.46 -17.93
N SER A 21 -8.22 -2.20 -16.96
CA SER A 21 -9.05 -3.24 -16.39
C SER A 21 -10.02 -3.80 -17.43
N PRO A 22 -10.37 -5.09 -17.35
CA PRO A 22 -11.38 -5.68 -18.24
C PRO A 22 -12.81 -5.22 -17.93
N PHE A 23 -13.01 -4.46 -16.85
CA PHE A 23 -14.33 -4.10 -16.32
C PHE A 23 -14.80 -2.70 -16.73
N LYS A 24 -14.21 -2.15 -17.79
CA LYS A 24 -14.59 -0.84 -18.30
C LYS A 24 -16.06 -0.84 -18.71
N GLY A 25 -16.82 0.09 -18.13
CA GLY A 25 -18.26 0.23 -18.39
C GLY A 25 -19.13 -0.77 -17.63
N MET A 26 -18.56 -1.52 -16.68
CA MET A 26 -19.31 -2.37 -15.76
C MET A 26 -19.41 -1.68 -14.39
N HIS A 27 -20.55 -1.89 -13.72
CA HIS A 27 -20.76 -1.44 -12.33
C HIS A 27 -20.96 -2.66 -11.45
N VAL A 28 -19.92 -2.97 -10.67
CA VAL A 28 -19.77 -4.26 -10.00
C VAL A 28 -20.23 -4.17 -8.55
N TRP A 29 -21.09 -5.11 -8.16
CA TRP A 29 -21.54 -5.34 -6.80
C TRP A 29 -20.89 -6.60 -6.23
N LEU A 30 -20.37 -6.52 -5.02
CA LEU A 30 -19.88 -7.65 -4.23
C LEU A 30 -20.77 -7.79 -2.99
N PRO A 31 -21.76 -8.68 -2.99
CA PRO A 31 -22.45 -9.03 -1.76
C PRO A 31 -21.60 -9.99 -0.94
N MET A 32 -21.37 -9.67 0.33
CA MET A 32 -20.91 -10.67 1.29
C MET A 32 -21.98 -11.76 1.48
N THR A 33 -21.56 -12.96 1.87
CA THR A 33 -22.45 -14.11 1.98
C THR A 33 -23.68 -13.83 2.86
N GLY A 34 -24.83 -14.41 2.47
CA GLY A 34 -26.09 -14.25 3.21
C GLY A 34 -26.95 -13.03 2.81
N TYR A 35 -26.74 -12.47 1.62
CA TYR A 35 -27.61 -11.43 1.05
C TYR A 35 -29.01 -11.99 0.72
N SER A 36 -30.01 -11.11 0.80
CA SER A 36 -31.42 -11.42 0.57
C SER A 36 -31.89 -11.03 -0.84
N GLU A 37 -33.09 -11.45 -1.23
CA GLU A 37 -33.74 -10.99 -2.47
C GLU A 37 -33.94 -9.46 -2.49
N ALA A 38 -34.19 -8.86 -1.32
CA ALA A 38 -34.30 -7.41 -1.20
C ALA A 38 -32.98 -6.72 -1.52
N ASP A 39 -31.85 -7.28 -1.07
CA ASP A 39 -30.52 -6.75 -1.36
C ASP A 39 -30.20 -6.82 -2.87
N VAL A 40 -30.61 -7.91 -3.55
CA VAL A 40 -30.47 -8.03 -5.01
C VAL A 40 -31.27 -6.96 -5.76
N GLU A 41 -32.51 -6.70 -5.33
CA GLU A 41 -33.32 -5.63 -5.92
C GLU A 41 -32.78 -4.24 -5.58
N ASP A 42 -32.25 -4.03 -4.38
CA ASP A 42 -31.60 -2.79 -3.96
C ASP A 42 -30.36 -2.51 -4.82
N ALA A 43 -29.50 -3.50 -5.00
CA ALA A 43 -28.31 -3.38 -5.86
C ALA A 43 -28.68 -3.08 -7.32
N ARG A 44 -29.69 -3.77 -7.86
CA ARG A 44 -30.19 -3.52 -9.22
C ARG A 44 -30.75 -2.11 -9.36
N ARG A 45 -31.53 -1.63 -8.37
CA ARG A 45 -32.04 -0.26 -8.33
C ARG A 45 -30.94 0.78 -8.19
N ALA A 46 -29.86 0.43 -7.49
CA ALA A 46 -28.66 1.25 -7.35
C ALA A 46 -27.81 1.31 -8.64
N GLY A 47 -28.16 0.54 -9.67
CA GLY A 47 -27.55 0.58 -10.99
C GLY A 47 -26.41 -0.42 -11.18
N TYR A 48 -26.19 -1.34 -10.24
CA TYR A 48 -25.23 -2.42 -10.45
C TYR A 48 -25.72 -3.35 -11.56
N ASP A 49 -24.83 -3.70 -12.48
CA ASP A 49 -25.12 -4.54 -13.65
C ASP A 49 -24.30 -5.83 -13.69
N THR A 50 -23.34 -5.95 -12.76
CA THR A 50 -22.41 -7.07 -12.67
C THR A 50 -22.25 -7.43 -11.20
N ILE A 51 -22.28 -8.72 -10.90
CA ILE A 51 -22.04 -9.25 -9.56
C ILE A 51 -20.70 -9.97 -9.52
N LEU A 52 -19.87 -9.67 -8.51
CA LEU A 52 -18.78 -10.54 -8.10
C LEU A 52 -19.34 -11.58 -7.13
N LEU A 53 -19.67 -12.75 -7.67
CA LEU A 53 -20.29 -13.84 -6.93
C LEU A 53 -19.19 -14.74 -6.35
N LYS A 54 -19.14 -14.87 -5.01
CA LYS A 54 -18.27 -15.84 -4.34
C LYS A 54 -18.79 -17.26 -4.64
N ALA A 55 -18.17 -17.93 -5.60
CA ALA A 55 -18.53 -19.26 -6.05
C ALA A 55 -17.89 -20.33 -5.14
N HIS A 56 -18.73 -21.13 -4.50
CA HIS A 56 -18.33 -22.21 -3.60
C HIS A 56 -19.21 -23.48 -3.73
N PRO A 57 -19.48 -23.98 -4.95
CA PRO A 57 -20.26 -25.21 -5.12
C PRO A 57 -19.59 -26.38 -4.38
N PRO A 58 -20.33 -27.18 -3.59
CA PRO A 58 -19.73 -28.21 -2.76
C PRO A 58 -19.14 -29.34 -3.61
N VAL A 59 -18.17 -30.06 -3.04
CA VAL A 59 -17.65 -31.31 -3.62
C VAL A 59 -18.45 -32.48 -3.08
N ILE A 60 -18.93 -33.36 -3.96
CA ILE A 60 -19.68 -34.56 -3.59
C ILE A 60 -18.76 -35.53 -2.86
N PRO A 61 -19.08 -35.95 -1.61
CA PRO A 61 -18.28 -36.91 -0.85
C PRO A 61 -18.10 -38.22 -1.63
N GLY A 62 -16.86 -38.71 -1.73
CA GLY A 62 -16.52 -39.98 -2.37
C GLY A 62 -16.61 -40.01 -3.90
N GLY A 63 -17.08 -38.95 -4.55
CA GLY A 63 -17.27 -38.88 -6.01
C GLY A 63 -16.27 -38.02 -6.76
N GLY A 64 -15.51 -37.16 -6.07
CA GLY A 64 -14.52 -36.28 -6.70
C GLY A 64 -15.11 -35.34 -7.76
N GLN A 65 -16.41 -35.03 -7.66
CA GLN A 65 -17.16 -34.19 -8.59
C GLN A 65 -17.73 -32.98 -7.85
N VAL A 66 -17.79 -31.83 -8.52
CA VAL A 66 -18.40 -30.61 -8.00
C VAL A 66 -19.92 -30.65 -8.26
N ASP A 67 -20.72 -30.38 -7.23
CA ASP A 67 -22.17 -30.21 -7.36
C ASP A 67 -22.50 -28.75 -7.69
N PHE A 68 -22.84 -28.51 -8.95
CA PHE A 68 -23.16 -27.19 -9.47
C PHE A 68 -24.62 -26.77 -9.25
N ALA A 69 -25.51 -27.66 -8.76
CA ALA A 69 -26.96 -27.42 -8.79
C ALA A 69 -27.36 -26.11 -8.09
N ALA A 70 -26.82 -25.85 -6.90
CA ALA A 70 -27.10 -24.64 -6.14
C ALA A 70 -26.53 -23.38 -6.82
N LEU A 71 -25.31 -23.47 -7.35
CA LEU A 71 -24.68 -22.33 -8.04
C LEU A 71 -25.38 -22.02 -9.36
N ASP A 72 -25.75 -23.04 -10.14
CA ASP A 72 -26.51 -22.90 -11.40
C ASP A 72 -27.87 -22.23 -11.13
N ALA A 73 -28.61 -22.68 -10.11
CA ALA A 73 -29.88 -22.09 -9.73
C ALA A 73 -29.73 -20.62 -9.30
N GLU A 74 -28.70 -20.31 -8.52
CA GLU A 74 -28.40 -18.95 -8.06
C GLU A 74 -27.99 -18.03 -9.21
N MET A 75 -27.16 -18.53 -10.14
CA MET A 75 -26.76 -17.79 -11.33
C MET A 75 -27.96 -17.52 -12.24
N GLU A 76 -28.81 -18.50 -12.52
CA GLU A 76 -30.02 -18.26 -13.33
C GLU A 76 -30.98 -17.27 -12.64
N ARG A 77 -31.12 -17.35 -11.31
CA ARG A 77 -31.91 -16.38 -10.53
C ARG A 77 -31.38 -14.95 -10.69
N LEU A 78 -30.08 -14.74 -10.48
CA LEU A 78 -29.44 -13.43 -10.60
C LEU A 78 -29.42 -12.91 -12.04
N ARG A 79 -29.24 -13.81 -13.01
CA ARG A 79 -29.28 -13.50 -14.43
C ARG A 79 -30.67 -13.01 -14.85
N ALA A 80 -31.73 -13.62 -14.34
CA ALA A 80 -33.10 -13.17 -14.58
C ALA A 80 -33.35 -11.74 -14.05
N LYS A 81 -32.50 -11.23 -13.14
CA LYS A 81 -32.49 -9.84 -12.67
C LYS A 81 -31.61 -8.90 -13.48
N GLY A 82 -30.88 -9.43 -14.47
CA GLY A 82 -30.04 -8.67 -15.40
C GLY A 82 -28.56 -8.59 -15.00
N PHE A 83 -28.09 -9.40 -14.05
CA PHE A 83 -26.67 -9.40 -13.66
C PHE A 83 -25.79 -10.22 -14.61
N ARG A 84 -24.61 -9.68 -14.90
CA ARG A 84 -23.43 -10.42 -15.40
C ARG A 84 -22.58 -10.89 -14.23
N PHE A 85 -21.71 -11.88 -14.44
CA PHE A 85 -20.98 -12.55 -13.36
C PHE A 85 -19.47 -12.42 -13.50
N ILE A 86 -18.83 -11.97 -12.42
CA ILE A 86 -17.44 -12.28 -12.11
C ILE A 86 -17.49 -13.39 -11.07
N LEU A 87 -16.94 -14.57 -11.39
CA LEU A 87 -16.94 -15.69 -10.45
C LEU A 87 -15.67 -15.67 -9.61
N ALA A 88 -15.80 -15.27 -8.34
CA ALA A 88 -14.71 -15.35 -7.36
C ALA A 88 -14.71 -16.75 -6.73
N ILE A 89 -13.79 -17.61 -7.17
CA ILE A 89 -13.83 -19.03 -6.87
C ILE A 89 -13.11 -19.29 -5.55
N LEU A 90 -13.83 -19.79 -4.54
CA LEU A 90 -13.30 -20.06 -3.21
C LEU A 90 -12.58 -21.42 -3.17
N GLY A 91 -11.25 -21.41 -3.34
CA GLY A 91 -10.46 -22.64 -3.50
C GLY A 91 -10.49 -23.59 -2.30
N TRP A 92 -10.69 -23.06 -1.09
CA TRP A 92 -10.74 -23.86 0.14
C TRP A 92 -11.88 -24.90 0.15
N VAL A 93 -12.94 -24.69 -0.64
CA VAL A 93 -14.05 -25.64 -0.77
C VAL A 93 -13.59 -26.93 -1.45
N GLY A 94 -12.67 -26.81 -2.41
CA GLY A 94 -12.10 -27.95 -3.13
C GLY A 94 -11.26 -28.87 -2.25
N LEU A 95 -10.67 -28.32 -1.17
CA LEU A 95 -9.83 -29.05 -0.22
C LEU A 95 -10.63 -30.04 0.63
N GLY A 96 -11.90 -29.78 0.92
CA GLY A 96 -12.68 -30.60 1.84
C GLY A 96 -12.47 -30.23 3.31
N ASP A 97 -13.51 -30.43 4.12
CA ASP A 97 -13.52 -30.02 5.53
C ASP A 97 -12.70 -30.99 6.39
N GLY A 98 -11.74 -30.45 7.14
CA GLY A 98 -10.82 -31.17 8.02
C GLY A 98 -9.70 -31.94 7.33
N GLU A 99 -9.64 -31.95 5.99
CA GLU A 99 -8.66 -32.75 5.23
C GLU A 99 -7.29 -32.07 5.10
N PHE A 100 -7.27 -30.74 5.05
CA PHE A 100 -6.07 -29.93 4.86
C PHE A 100 -5.89 -28.92 5.99
N TRP A 101 -4.64 -28.55 6.24
CA TRP A 101 -4.28 -27.58 7.25
C TRP A 101 -2.96 -26.89 6.88
N ASP A 102 -2.80 -25.67 7.38
CA ASP A 102 -1.49 -25.03 7.47
C ASP A 102 -0.88 -25.30 8.85
N THR A 103 0.43 -25.09 8.99
CA THR A 103 1.17 -25.32 10.24
C THR A 103 1.80 -24.02 10.71
N ARG A 104 1.58 -23.69 11.98
CA ARG A 104 2.24 -22.55 12.65
C ARG A 104 3.65 -22.91 13.12
N GLU A 105 4.43 -21.90 13.47
CA GLU A 105 5.80 -22.05 13.97
C GLU A 105 5.90 -22.88 15.25
N ASN A 106 4.87 -22.87 16.09
CA ASN A 106 4.75 -23.71 17.28
C ASN A 106 4.32 -25.16 16.97
N GLY A 107 4.11 -25.51 15.70
CA GLY A 107 3.63 -26.82 15.25
C GLY A 107 2.10 -27.00 15.29
N GLU A 108 1.35 -25.98 15.72
CA GLU A 108 -0.11 -26.01 15.74
C GLU A 108 -0.66 -26.10 14.31
N ARG A 109 -1.65 -26.99 14.12
CA ARG A 109 -2.36 -27.13 12.85
C ARG A 109 -3.50 -26.13 12.78
N VAL A 110 -3.50 -25.32 11.73
CA VAL A 110 -4.62 -24.45 11.39
C VAL A 110 -5.47 -25.19 10.37
N MET A 111 -6.47 -25.93 10.86
CA MET A 111 -7.36 -26.72 10.01
C MET A 111 -8.09 -25.84 9.00
N ASN A 112 -8.42 -26.42 7.83
CA ASN A 112 -9.14 -25.77 6.74
C ASN A 112 -8.42 -24.54 6.16
N GLN A 113 -7.08 -24.57 6.20
CA GLN A 113 -6.24 -23.56 5.58
C GLN A 113 -5.37 -24.18 4.52
N LEU A 114 -5.21 -23.47 3.40
CA LEU A 114 -4.31 -23.87 2.33
C LEU A 114 -2.86 -23.65 2.78
N ASP A 115 -2.10 -24.73 2.89
CA ASP A 115 -0.65 -24.68 2.81
C ASP A 115 -0.23 -24.62 1.33
N PRO A 116 0.26 -23.49 0.82
CA PRO A 116 0.64 -23.38 -0.59
C PRO A 116 1.83 -24.28 -0.98
N PHE A 117 2.54 -24.83 0.01
CA PHE A 117 3.66 -25.74 -0.23
C PHE A 117 3.23 -27.20 -0.36
N TRP A 118 2.00 -27.53 0.04
CA TRP A 118 1.44 -28.88 -0.03
C TRP A 118 1.01 -29.19 -1.48
N PRO A 119 1.72 -30.09 -2.20
CA PRO A 119 1.45 -30.34 -3.62
C PRO A 119 0.04 -30.85 -3.90
N GLU A 120 -0.42 -31.84 -3.14
CA GLU A 120 -1.74 -32.43 -3.31
C GLU A 120 -2.85 -31.41 -3.02
N ALA A 121 -2.66 -30.51 -2.05
CA ALA A 121 -3.59 -29.42 -1.77
C ALA A 121 -3.68 -28.44 -2.95
N MET A 122 -2.53 -28.06 -3.52
CA MET A 122 -2.45 -27.16 -4.65
C MET A 122 -3.06 -27.76 -5.92
N GLU A 123 -2.80 -29.04 -6.19
CA GLU A 123 -3.44 -29.78 -7.30
C GLU A 123 -4.95 -29.85 -7.13
N ARG A 124 -5.42 -30.08 -5.89
CA ARG A 124 -6.85 -30.15 -5.58
C ARG A 124 -7.55 -28.81 -5.75
N VAL A 125 -6.91 -27.72 -5.30
CA VAL A 125 -7.40 -26.35 -5.49
C VAL A 125 -7.44 -25.98 -6.98
N GLU A 126 -6.38 -26.29 -7.74
CA GLU A 126 -6.33 -26.03 -9.18
C GLU A 126 -7.39 -26.83 -9.93
N TRP A 127 -7.59 -28.11 -9.58
CA TRP A 127 -8.66 -28.93 -10.13
C TRP A 127 -10.03 -28.27 -9.90
N TYR A 128 -10.30 -27.83 -8.67
CA TYR A 128 -11.56 -27.20 -8.32
C TYR A 128 -11.80 -25.90 -9.12
N PHE A 129 -10.77 -25.05 -9.26
CA PHE A 129 -10.82 -23.88 -10.13
C PHE A 129 -11.11 -24.26 -11.58
N ALA A 130 -10.41 -25.28 -12.10
CA ALA A 130 -10.56 -25.72 -13.48
C ALA A 130 -11.97 -26.26 -13.77
N GLU A 131 -12.57 -27.01 -12.86
CA GLU A 131 -13.94 -27.53 -13.02
C GLU A 131 -14.97 -26.40 -13.12
N ILE A 132 -14.90 -25.41 -12.23
CA ILE A 132 -15.80 -24.26 -12.25
C ILE A 132 -15.57 -23.41 -13.51
N ILE A 133 -14.31 -23.16 -13.88
CA ILE A 133 -13.99 -22.41 -15.10
C ILE A 133 -14.55 -23.14 -16.33
N ARG A 134 -14.30 -24.44 -16.49
CA ARG A 134 -14.83 -25.24 -17.62
C ARG A 134 -16.35 -25.22 -17.69
N ARG A 135 -17.04 -25.38 -16.54
CA ARG A 135 -18.50 -25.37 -16.46
C ARG A 135 -19.11 -24.08 -17.02
N TYR A 136 -18.47 -22.94 -16.74
CA TYR A 136 -19.02 -21.62 -17.02
C TYR A 136 -18.29 -20.85 -18.13
N ALA A 137 -17.24 -21.41 -18.74
CA ALA A 137 -16.46 -20.76 -19.80
C ALA A 137 -17.29 -20.45 -21.05
N SER A 138 -18.42 -21.13 -21.29
CA SER A 138 -19.33 -20.80 -22.39
C SER A 138 -20.56 -20.01 -21.94
N HIS A 139 -20.71 -19.73 -20.64
CA HIS A 139 -21.87 -19.02 -20.12
C HIS A 139 -21.85 -17.56 -20.61
N PRO A 140 -22.89 -17.09 -21.33
CA PRO A 140 -22.85 -15.79 -22.01
C PRO A 140 -22.68 -14.61 -21.05
N ASP A 141 -23.24 -14.72 -19.83
CA ASP A 141 -23.22 -13.64 -18.84
C ASP A 141 -22.02 -13.69 -17.88
N VAL A 142 -21.15 -14.72 -17.96
CA VAL A 142 -19.91 -14.74 -17.18
C VAL A 142 -18.87 -13.91 -17.91
N VAL A 143 -18.34 -12.87 -17.26
CA VAL A 143 -17.40 -11.92 -17.86
C VAL A 143 -15.96 -12.10 -17.40
N ALA A 144 -15.73 -12.73 -16.24
CA ALA A 144 -14.40 -13.02 -15.73
C ALA A 144 -14.42 -14.10 -14.64
N PHE A 145 -13.25 -14.67 -14.38
CA PHE A 145 -13.00 -15.57 -13.25
C PHE A 145 -11.93 -15.00 -12.34
N ALA A 146 -12.08 -15.16 -11.03
CA ALA A 146 -11.10 -14.77 -10.04
C ALA A 146 -10.88 -15.93 -9.05
N PRO A 147 -9.96 -16.86 -9.34
CA PRO A 147 -9.44 -17.78 -8.34
C PRO A 147 -8.98 -17.03 -7.08
N THR A 148 -9.37 -17.54 -5.92
CA THR A 148 -9.03 -16.96 -4.61
C THR A 148 -8.35 -18.00 -3.72
N TRP A 149 -7.44 -17.53 -2.87
CA TRP A 149 -6.71 -18.36 -1.92
C TRP A 149 -6.51 -17.55 -0.62
N GLY A 150 -6.39 -18.21 0.54
CA GLY A 150 -6.18 -17.56 1.85
C GLY A 150 -7.47 -17.20 2.61
N ILE A 151 -7.36 -16.34 3.64
CA ILE A 151 -8.47 -16.04 4.57
C ILE A 151 -9.63 -15.38 3.80
N TYR A 152 -10.84 -15.93 3.89
CA TYR A 152 -12.05 -15.38 3.24
C TYR A 152 -11.97 -15.21 1.70
N GLY A 153 -10.95 -15.79 1.05
CA GLY A 153 -10.63 -15.60 -0.36
C GLY A 153 -9.58 -14.51 -0.63
N GLU A 154 -8.93 -13.97 0.39
CA GLU A 154 -7.85 -12.99 0.28
C GLU A 154 -6.48 -13.66 0.29
N ALA A 155 -5.64 -13.31 -0.68
CA ALA A 155 -4.30 -13.87 -0.82
C ALA A 155 -3.47 -13.70 0.46
N GLY A 156 -2.88 -14.79 0.97
CA GLY A 156 -1.98 -14.74 2.12
C GLY A 156 -2.12 -15.92 3.08
N PHE A 157 -1.25 -15.94 4.07
CA PHE A 157 -1.25 -16.92 5.16
C PHE A 157 -2.02 -16.40 6.34
N THR A 158 -2.66 -17.24 7.16
CA THR A 158 -3.60 -16.75 8.19
C THR A 158 -2.99 -15.97 9.35
N SER A 159 -1.69 -16.11 9.55
CA SER A 159 -0.96 -15.48 10.63
C SER A 159 0.52 -15.37 10.28
N TRP A 160 1.24 -14.64 11.12
CA TRP A 160 2.65 -14.36 10.93
C TRP A 160 3.53 -15.63 11.04
N ASP A 161 3.12 -16.53 11.92
CA ASP A 161 3.79 -17.79 12.21
C ASP A 161 3.33 -18.96 11.33
N ALA A 162 2.39 -18.76 10.41
CA ALA A 162 1.86 -19.78 9.49
C ALA A 162 2.79 -20.07 8.29
N GLY A 163 2.55 -21.17 7.56
CA GLY A 163 3.38 -21.63 6.44
C GLY A 163 4.61 -22.43 6.86
N ARG A 164 4.55 -23.18 7.96
CA ARG A 164 5.69 -23.86 8.59
C ARG A 164 5.62 -25.39 8.56
N SER A 165 4.91 -25.94 7.59
CA SER A 165 4.68 -27.39 7.48
C SER A 165 5.93 -28.19 7.07
N GLY A 166 5.84 -29.53 7.14
CA GLY A 166 6.84 -30.41 6.55
C GLY A 166 6.96 -30.25 5.02
N HIS A 167 5.88 -29.87 4.34
CA HIS A 167 5.89 -29.56 2.90
C HIS A 167 6.69 -28.28 2.62
N ALA A 168 6.47 -27.23 3.43
CA ALA A 168 7.25 -26.01 3.36
C ALA A 168 8.74 -26.26 3.56
N LEU A 169 9.11 -27.14 4.50
CA LEU A 169 10.49 -27.55 4.73
C LEU A 169 11.09 -28.28 3.52
N ALA A 170 10.34 -29.22 2.94
CA ALA A 170 10.77 -29.95 1.75
C ALA A 170 11.02 -29.02 0.57
N ARG A 171 10.07 -28.14 0.25
CA ARG A 171 10.20 -27.13 -0.83
C ARG A 171 11.31 -26.13 -0.56
N PHE A 172 11.49 -25.72 0.70
CA PHE A 172 12.62 -24.86 1.06
C PHE A 172 13.95 -25.58 0.83
N ASN A 173 14.09 -26.85 1.20
CA ASN A 173 15.31 -27.63 0.97
C ASN A 173 15.58 -27.89 -0.53
N GLU A 174 14.55 -28.04 -1.36
CA GLU A 174 14.69 -28.05 -2.83
C GLU A 174 15.24 -26.71 -3.35
N TRP A 175 14.66 -25.59 -2.92
CA TRP A 175 15.14 -24.25 -3.26
C TRP A 175 16.59 -24.07 -2.81
N ARG A 176 16.95 -24.48 -1.58
CA ARG A 176 18.32 -24.42 -1.05
C ARG A 176 19.29 -25.22 -1.89
N ALA A 177 18.93 -26.44 -2.29
CA ALA A 177 19.76 -27.27 -3.15
C ALA A 177 20.02 -26.58 -4.51
N ALA A 178 19.01 -25.93 -5.09
CA ALA A 178 19.16 -25.14 -6.31
C ALA A 178 20.09 -23.91 -6.13
N GLN A 179 20.18 -23.38 -4.91
CA GLN A 179 21.13 -22.32 -4.53
C GLN A 179 22.51 -22.85 -4.10
N GLY A 180 22.75 -24.17 -4.13
CA GLY A 180 23.99 -24.77 -3.64
C GLY A 180 24.15 -24.74 -2.11
N LEU A 181 23.06 -24.57 -1.36
CA LEU A 181 23.02 -24.52 0.09
C LEU A 181 22.68 -25.90 0.69
N PRO A 182 23.25 -26.26 1.86
CA PRO A 182 22.92 -27.51 2.53
C PRO A 182 21.48 -27.50 3.06
N ALA A 183 20.82 -28.65 3.05
CA ALA A 183 19.48 -28.81 3.62
C ALA A 183 19.47 -28.49 5.13
N VAL A 184 18.33 -28.01 5.63
CA VAL A 184 18.06 -27.80 7.06
C VAL A 184 17.04 -28.81 7.57
N GLU A 185 17.15 -29.19 8.84
CA GLU A 185 16.24 -30.15 9.48
C GLU A 185 14.91 -29.52 9.91
N ARG A 186 14.87 -28.18 10.05
CA ARG A 186 13.69 -27.42 10.43
C ARG A 186 13.67 -26.06 9.75
N ILE A 187 12.47 -25.52 9.56
CA ILE A 187 12.31 -24.17 9.04
C ILE A 187 12.84 -23.17 10.08
N PRO A 188 13.67 -22.19 9.68
CA PRO A 188 14.21 -21.18 10.59
C PRO A 188 13.11 -20.33 11.24
N SER A 189 13.22 -20.12 12.54
CA SER A 189 12.36 -19.29 13.38
C SER A 189 13.02 -17.92 13.64
N ARG A 190 12.22 -16.84 13.77
CA ARG A 190 12.73 -15.48 14.06
C ARG A 190 13.17 -15.19 15.51
N PRO A 191 12.77 -15.89 16.60
CA PRO A 191 12.89 -15.41 17.99
C PRO A 191 14.27 -14.98 18.53
N GLY A 192 15.36 -15.10 17.76
CA GLY A 192 16.70 -14.62 18.14
C GLY A 192 17.14 -13.27 17.55
N GLY A 193 16.33 -12.64 16.68
CA GLY A 193 16.72 -11.43 15.94
C GLY A 193 16.96 -11.70 14.45
N PRO A 194 17.56 -10.75 13.70
CA PRO A 194 17.85 -10.94 12.28
C PRO A 194 18.69 -12.20 12.03
N ASP A 195 18.21 -13.10 11.18
CA ASP A 195 18.84 -14.39 10.90
C ASP A 195 18.93 -14.66 9.39
N THR A 196 20.07 -15.18 8.94
CA THR A 196 20.34 -15.49 7.53
C THR A 196 19.35 -16.52 6.99
N GLU A 197 19.11 -17.57 7.77
CA GLU A 197 18.31 -18.70 7.32
C GLU A 197 16.82 -18.31 7.29
N PHE A 198 16.37 -17.50 8.25
CA PHE A 198 15.05 -16.88 8.24
C PHE A 198 14.85 -15.97 7.02
N ASN A 199 15.81 -15.09 6.72
CA ASN A 199 15.74 -14.22 5.55
C ASN A 199 15.61 -15.02 4.25
N ARG A 200 16.41 -16.08 4.10
CA ARG A 200 16.34 -17.00 2.97
C ARG A 200 14.99 -17.70 2.88
N PHE A 201 14.43 -18.14 4.01
CA PHE A 201 13.10 -18.75 4.03
C PHE A 201 12.01 -17.77 3.58
N ILE A 202 12.05 -16.51 4.03
CA ILE A 202 11.09 -15.50 3.59
C ILE A 202 11.25 -15.19 2.11
N LEU A 203 12.49 -15.03 1.61
CA LEU A 203 12.74 -14.86 0.17
C LEU A 203 12.12 -16.00 -0.63
N PHE A 204 12.43 -17.24 -0.26
CA PHE A 204 11.87 -18.45 -0.86
C PHE A 204 10.34 -18.43 -0.86
N ARG A 205 9.71 -18.14 0.28
CA ARG A 205 8.24 -18.17 0.45
C ARG A 205 7.55 -17.23 -0.54
N TYR A 206 8.05 -16.01 -0.70
CA TYR A 206 7.53 -15.05 -1.67
C TYR A 206 7.73 -15.50 -3.12
N GLN A 207 8.96 -15.94 -3.48
CA GLN A 207 9.27 -16.41 -4.83
C GLN A 207 8.40 -17.60 -5.21
N TYR A 208 8.33 -18.59 -4.32
CA TYR A 208 7.56 -19.82 -4.53
C TYR A 208 6.06 -19.53 -4.69
N VAL A 209 5.46 -18.74 -3.80
CA VAL A 209 4.02 -18.42 -3.89
C VAL A 209 3.72 -17.66 -5.19
N GLN A 210 4.53 -16.66 -5.54
CA GLN A 210 4.39 -15.93 -6.80
C GLN A 210 4.45 -16.88 -8.01
N GLU A 211 5.46 -17.75 -8.06
CA GLU A 211 5.66 -18.69 -9.16
C GLU A 211 4.54 -19.74 -9.25
N ALA A 212 4.18 -20.36 -8.13
CA ALA A 212 3.19 -21.42 -8.06
C ALA A 212 1.81 -20.94 -8.56
N PHE A 213 1.35 -19.80 -8.04
CA PHE A 213 0.06 -19.25 -8.46
C PHE A 213 0.12 -18.61 -9.85
N SER A 214 1.24 -17.99 -10.24
CA SER A 214 1.40 -17.49 -11.62
C SER A 214 1.35 -18.62 -12.64
N ALA A 215 1.97 -19.76 -12.34
CA ALA A 215 1.92 -20.95 -13.17
C ALA A 215 0.50 -21.56 -13.22
N MET A 216 -0.19 -21.60 -12.08
CA MET A 216 -1.59 -22.04 -12.01
C MET A 216 -2.49 -21.18 -12.89
N VAL A 217 -2.47 -19.84 -12.72
CA VAL A 217 -3.27 -18.93 -13.54
C VAL A 217 -2.95 -19.09 -15.03
N THR A 218 -1.68 -19.29 -15.40
CA THR A 218 -1.28 -19.57 -16.79
C THR A 218 -1.98 -20.81 -17.37
N ARG A 219 -2.13 -21.88 -16.57
CA ARG A 219 -2.83 -23.10 -16.97
C ARG A 219 -4.35 -22.95 -16.98
N LEU A 220 -4.92 -22.10 -16.13
CA LEU A 220 -6.36 -21.84 -16.07
C LEU A 220 -6.86 -20.97 -17.24
N LYS A 221 -6.05 -20.03 -17.75
CA LYS A 221 -6.46 -19.08 -18.80
C LYS A 221 -7.00 -19.74 -20.08
N PRO A 222 -6.37 -20.78 -20.66
CA PRO A 222 -6.93 -21.48 -21.81
C PRO A 222 -8.32 -22.07 -21.56
N LEU A 223 -8.64 -22.45 -20.33
CA LEU A 223 -9.94 -23.01 -19.95
C LEU A 223 -11.05 -21.94 -19.91
N ALA A 224 -10.69 -20.67 -19.70
CA ALA A 224 -11.64 -19.58 -19.52
C ALA A 224 -12.31 -19.09 -20.82
N GLY A 225 -12.01 -19.71 -21.98
CA GLY A 225 -12.64 -19.37 -23.25
C GLY A 225 -12.42 -17.92 -23.68
N GLY A 226 -11.23 -17.37 -23.40
CA GLY A 226 -10.88 -15.98 -23.71
C GLY A 226 -11.36 -14.94 -22.69
N ARG A 227 -12.03 -15.36 -21.61
CA ARG A 227 -12.39 -14.46 -20.51
C ARG A 227 -11.17 -14.15 -19.63
N PRO A 228 -11.08 -12.92 -19.08
CA PRO A 228 -10.05 -12.56 -18.12
C PRO A 228 -10.04 -13.48 -16.90
N VAL A 229 -8.84 -13.87 -16.47
CA VAL A 229 -8.61 -14.60 -15.22
C VAL A 229 -7.78 -13.71 -14.30
N GLY A 230 -8.37 -13.29 -13.19
CA GLY A 230 -7.74 -12.45 -12.19
C GLY A 230 -7.34 -13.22 -10.94
N MET A 231 -6.82 -12.51 -9.95
CA MET A 231 -6.51 -13.09 -8.65
C MET A 231 -6.48 -12.00 -7.58
N TRP A 232 -6.73 -12.37 -6.33
CA TRP A 232 -6.54 -11.44 -5.20
C TRP A 232 -5.06 -11.11 -5.03
N GLN A 233 -4.71 -9.82 -5.08
CA GLN A 233 -3.33 -9.33 -5.08
C GLN A 233 -3.25 -7.93 -4.44
N GLU A 234 -2.67 -7.91 -3.25
CA GLU A 234 -2.61 -6.72 -2.40
C GLU A 234 -1.19 -6.31 -2.07
N LEU A 235 -0.99 -5.01 -1.85
CA LEU A 235 0.29 -4.46 -1.46
C LEU A 235 0.08 -3.53 -0.25
N TYR A 236 0.71 -3.89 0.87
CA TYR A 236 0.70 -3.13 2.12
C TYR A 236 2.04 -2.47 2.36
N ASN A 237 2.00 -1.29 2.98
CA ASN A 237 3.17 -0.71 3.60
C ASN A 237 3.38 -1.43 4.95
N VAL A 238 4.57 -2.01 5.10
CA VAL A 238 5.02 -2.99 6.11
C VAL A 238 4.39 -2.86 7.52
N MET A 239 4.18 -4.02 8.16
CA MET A 239 3.70 -4.29 9.54
C MET A 239 2.22 -4.61 9.80
N GLY A 240 1.36 -4.84 8.81
CA GLY A 240 -0.05 -5.05 9.17
C GLY A 240 -0.96 -6.01 8.43
N TYR A 241 -0.46 -6.81 7.50
CA TYR A 241 -1.22 -7.96 7.03
C TYR A 241 -0.28 -9.00 6.44
N LEU A 242 -0.46 -10.24 6.91
CA LEU A 242 -0.08 -11.53 6.32
C LEU A 242 1.04 -11.48 5.29
N TRP A 243 2.23 -11.89 5.71
CA TRP A 243 3.53 -11.65 5.09
C TRP A 243 3.77 -12.12 3.64
N ASN A 244 2.77 -12.48 2.83
CA ASN A 244 2.98 -12.92 1.43
C ASN A 244 1.81 -12.61 0.51
N MET A 245 1.42 -11.34 0.42
CA MET A 245 0.68 -10.91 -0.77
C MET A 245 1.69 -10.56 -1.85
N VAL A 246 1.62 -11.34 -2.91
CA VAL A 246 2.57 -11.30 -4.01
C VAL A 246 1.86 -10.84 -5.27
N GLU A 247 2.64 -10.27 -6.18
CA GLU A 247 2.17 -10.08 -7.55
C GLU A 247 1.96 -11.43 -8.21
N ILE A 248 0.92 -11.55 -9.04
CA ILE A 248 0.67 -12.71 -9.89
C ILE A 248 0.71 -12.21 -11.33
N PRO A 249 1.90 -12.16 -11.96
CA PRO A 249 2.09 -11.47 -13.24
C PRO A 249 1.25 -12.03 -14.40
N SER A 250 0.84 -13.31 -14.32
CA SER A 250 0.03 -13.97 -15.34
C SER A 250 -1.46 -13.61 -15.27
N ALA A 251 -1.92 -13.04 -14.16
CA ALA A 251 -3.31 -12.60 -13.99
C ALA A 251 -3.63 -11.39 -14.87
N ASP A 252 -4.83 -11.38 -15.44
CA ASP A 252 -5.31 -10.29 -16.29
C ASP A 252 -5.77 -9.07 -15.48
N PHE A 253 -6.17 -9.30 -14.23
CA PHE A 253 -6.56 -8.25 -13.28
C PHE A 253 -6.31 -8.68 -11.82
N ALA A 254 -6.26 -7.68 -10.94
CA ALA A 254 -6.08 -7.87 -9.50
C ALA A 254 -7.35 -7.47 -8.72
N LEU A 255 -7.78 -8.32 -7.79
CA LEU A 255 -8.72 -7.95 -6.73
C LEU A 255 -7.94 -7.49 -5.49
N TYR A 256 -8.46 -6.51 -4.76
CA TYR A 256 -7.88 -6.02 -3.51
C TYR A 256 -8.87 -5.14 -2.74
N GLU A 257 -8.56 -4.81 -1.48
CA GLU A 257 -9.32 -3.84 -0.71
C GLU A 257 -8.83 -2.40 -0.95
N SER A 258 -9.76 -1.45 -1.15
CA SER A 258 -9.41 -0.03 -1.34
C SER A 258 -9.51 0.81 -0.06
N CYS A 259 -9.82 0.19 1.07
CA CYS A 259 -10.18 0.88 2.30
C CYS A 259 -9.02 1.61 2.99
N PHE A 260 -7.78 1.14 2.82
CA PHE A 260 -6.65 1.72 3.55
C PHE A 260 -5.87 2.73 2.71
N PRO A 261 -5.40 3.83 3.32
CA PRO A 261 -4.70 4.92 2.62
C PRO A 261 -3.29 4.53 2.13
N PHE A 262 -2.74 3.43 2.64
CA PHE A 262 -1.41 2.89 2.27
C PHE A 262 -1.49 1.56 1.52
N GLN A 263 -2.69 1.02 1.30
CA GLN A 263 -2.91 -0.21 0.57
C GLN A 263 -3.18 0.09 -0.90
N THR A 264 -2.57 -0.70 -1.76
CA THR A 264 -2.78 -0.65 -3.21
C THR A 264 -2.57 -2.04 -3.82
N SER A 265 -2.40 -2.10 -5.14
CA SER A 265 -2.03 -3.32 -5.85
C SER A 265 -0.74 -3.07 -6.65
N HIS A 266 -0.08 -4.16 -7.07
CA HIS A 266 1.15 -4.12 -7.87
C HIS A 266 0.96 -3.51 -9.27
N ASP A 267 -0.25 -3.65 -9.83
CA ASP A 267 -0.64 -3.03 -11.11
C ASP A 267 -1.98 -2.29 -10.98
N PRO A 268 -1.97 -1.04 -10.46
CA PRO A 268 -3.19 -0.28 -10.18
C PRO A 268 -4.09 -0.03 -11.40
N GLU A 269 -3.56 -0.17 -12.63
CA GLU A 269 -4.32 0.05 -13.86
C GLU A 269 -5.17 -1.16 -14.26
N ARG A 270 -4.93 -2.33 -13.66
CA ARG A 270 -5.63 -3.59 -13.93
C ARG A 270 -6.38 -4.09 -12.71
N THR A 271 -6.95 -3.19 -11.91
CA THR A 271 -7.57 -3.60 -10.64
C THR A 271 -9.09 -3.49 -10.63
N LEU A 272 -9.69 -4.24 -9.70
CA LEU A 272 -11.05 -4.04 -9.23
C LEU A 272 -11.02 -4.16 -7.70
N ALA A 273 -11.16 -3.03 -7.01
CA ALA A 273 -11.05 -2.98 -5.55
C ALA A 273 -12.40 -2.95 -4.85
N GLU A 274 -12.57 -3.63 -3.72
CA GLU A 274 -13.77 -3.46 -2.91
C GLU A 274 -13.76 -2.18 -2.06
N THR A 275 -14.97 -1.68 -1.80
CA THR A 275 -15.24 -0.48 -1.01
C THR A 275 -15.46 -0.74 0.50
N MET A 276 -15.10 -1.92 1.01
CA MET A 276 -15.53 -2.43 2.32
C MET A 276 -15.12 -1.54 3.53
N GLY A 277 -13.82 -1.31 3.70
CA GLY A 277 -13.29 -0.90 5.00
C GLY A 277 -13.51 0.56 5.44
N PHE A 278 -13.37 0.74 6.75
CA PHE A 278 -13.60 1.96 7.55
C PHE A 278 -15.06 2.35 7.84
N ARG A 279 -16.06 1.65 7.27
CA ARG A 279 -17.49 1.88 7.56
C ARG A 279 -17.84 1.77 9.04
N TYR A 280 -17.19 0.86 9.77
CA TYR A 280 -17.41 0.61 11.20
C TYR A 280 -17.14 1.82 12.11
N ARG A 281 -16.40 2.81 11.61
CA ARG A 281 -16.12 4.06 12.31
C ARG A 281 -17.10 5.18 11.96
N CYS A 282 -17.97 4.97 10.98
CA CYS A 282 -18.96 5.94 10.54
C CYS A 282 -20.27 5.76 11.33
N LEU A 283 -20.98 6.86 11.55
CA LEU A 283 -22.27 6.91 12.21
C LEU A 283 -23.44 6.97 11.21
N SER A 284 -23.16 7.28 9.94
CA SER A 284 -24.15 7.39 8.86
C SER A 284 -23.55 7.09 7.48
N ALA A 285 -24.40 6.79 6.50
CA ALA A 285 -24.00 6.66 5.09
C ALA A 285 -23.36 7.94 4.53
N ALA A 286 -23.85 9.12 4.95
CA ALA A 286 -23.26 10.40 4.58
C ALA A 286 -21.82 10.54 5.11
N GLN A 287 -21.58 10.13 6.36
CA GLN A 287 -20.24 10.10 6.92
C GLN A 287 -19.30 9.16 6.15
N TYR A 288 -19.80 7.98 5.81
CA TYR A 288 -19.05 7.01 5.03
C TYR A 288 -18.71 7.57 3.63
N ARG A 289 -19.69 8.16 2.94
CA ARG A 289 -19.47 8.82 1.64
C ARG A 289 -18.39 9.89 1.74
N ASP A 290 -18.52 10.79 2.70
CA ASP A 290 -17.61 11.93 2.87
C ASP A 290 -16.20 11.43 3.22
N TYR A 291 -16.08 10.33 3.99
CA TYR A 291 -14.80 9.70 4.28
C TYR A 291 -14.14 9.12 3.06
N TYR A 292 -14.90 8.32 2.31
CA TYR A 292 -14.30 7.34 1.45
C TYR A 292 -14.14 7.82 0.02
N LEU A 293 -15.07 8.65 -0.46
CA LEU A 293 -15.06 9.14 -1.82
C LEU A 293 -13.78 9.91 -2.20
N PRO A 294 -13.15 10.73 -1.33
CA PRO A 294 -11.87 11.36 -1.64
C PRO A 294 -10.71 10.37 -1.78
N LEU A 295 -10.67 9.32 -0.95
CA LEU A 295 -9.65 8.26 -1.04
C LEU A 295 -9.79 7.51 -2.37
N LEU A 296 -11.02 7.14 -2.74
CA LEU A 296 -11.30 6.51 -4.02
C LEU A 296 -11.00 7.44 -5.19
N ALA A 297 -11.30 8.73 -5.09
CA ALA A 297 -11.07 9.69 -6.17
C ALA A 297 -9.59 9.81 -6.53
N ARG A 298 -8.73 9.82 -5.52
CA ARG A 298 -7.28 9.75 -5.71
C ARG A 298 -6.85 8.43 -6.35
N LYS A 299 -7.27 7.29 -5.78
CA LYS A 299 -6.97 5.95 -6.31
C LYS A 299 -7.45 5.81 -7.76
N ARG A 300 -8.57 6.44 -8.11
CA ARG A 300 -9.09 6.50 -9.47
C ARG A 300 -8.16 7.30 -10.37
N GLY A 301 -7.67 8.46 -9.93
CA GLY A 301 -6.66 9.23 -10.65
C GLY A 301 -5.41 8.40 -10.99
N GLU A 302 -5.06 7.45 -10.10
CA GLU A 302 -3.99 6.46 -10.30
C GLU A 302 -4.38 5.29 -11.24
N GLY A 303 -5.57 5.26 -11.85
CA GLY A 303 -6.01 4.25 -12.83
C GLY A 303 -6.88 3.11 -12.28
N GLN A 304 -7.16 3.09 -10.98
CA GLN A 304 -7.87 1.98 -10.31
C GLN A 304 -9.38 1.99 -10.63
N ARG A 305 -10.03 0.82 -10.54
CA ARG A 305 -11.50 0.68 -10.49
C ARG A 305 -11.92 0.06 -9.17
N PHE A 306 -13.20 0.20 -8.83
CA PHE A 306 -13.75 -0.30 -7.58
C PHE A 306 -15.08 -1.02 -7.79
N MET A 307 -15.41 -1.93 -6.90
CA MET A 307 -16.66 -2.67 -6.78
C MET A 307 -17.31 -2.33 -5.45
N GLY A 308 -18.64 -2.22 -5.45
CA GLY A 308 -19.37 -1.90 -4.24
C GLY A 308 -19.52 -3.12 -3.35
N CYS A 309 -18.87 -3.15 -2.19
CA CYS A 309 -18.96 -4.25 -1.25
C CYS A 309 -20.12 -4.05 -0.27
N GLN A 310 -21.14 -4.89 -0.33
CA GLN A 310 -22.25 -4.84 0.62
C GLN A 310 -21.94 -5.70 1.85
N LEU A 311 -22.08 -5.10 3.04
CA LEU A 311 -21.92 -5.77 4.32
C LEU A 311 -23.27 -5.91 4.99
N THR A 312 -23.55 -7.06 5.60
CA THR A 312 -24.81 -7.27 6.33
C THR A 312 -24.77 -6.58 7.71
N ARG A 313 -25.94 -6.32 8.28
CA ARG A 313 -26.05 -5.88 9.68
C ARG A 313 -25.41 -6.87 10.66
N ASP A 314 -25.52 -8.16 10.39
CA ASP A 314 -24.97 -9.22 11.24
C ASP A 314 -23.44 -9.16 11.24
N TYR A 315 -22.85 -8.87 10.08
CA TYR A 315 -21.41 -8.61 9.97
C TYR A 315 -20.98 -7.43 10.85
N ALA A 316 -21.74 -6.34 10.87
CA ALA A 316 -21.45 -5.19 11.71
C ALA A 316 -21.54 -5.49 13.22
N VAL A 317 -22.51 -6.30 13.62
CA VAL A 317 -22.64 -6.74 15.02
C VAL A 317 -21.46 -7.64 15.41
N ALA A 318 -21.18 -8.67 14.60
CA ALA A 318 -20.17 -9.67 14.90
C ALA A 318 -18.73 -9.11 14.88
N ASN A 319 -18.41 -8.28 13.88
CA ASN A 319 -17.04 -7.85 13.63
C ASN A 319 -16.72 -6.45 14.16
N TYR A 320 -17.74 -5.58 14.31
CA TYR A 320 -17.52 -4.18 14.72
C TYR A 320 -18.04 -3.86 16.13
N GLY A 321 -18.63 -4.83 16.82
CA GLY A 321 -19.17 -4.66 18.17
C GLY A 321 -20.34 -3.68 18.24
N TRP A 322 -21.07 -3.50 17.14
CA TRP A 322 -22.26 -2.65 17.12
C TRP A 322 -23.43 -3.36 17.80
N ALA A 323 -24.26 -2.60 18.52
CA ALA A 323 -25.54 -3.11 19.01
C ALA A 323 -26.46 -3.44 17.83
N PRO A 324 -27.21 -4.57 17.83
CA PRO A 324 -28.14 -4.93 16.77
C PRO A 324 -29.13 -3.81 16.41
N GLU A 325 -29.65 -3.11 17.43
CA GLU A 325 -30.60 -2.00 17.26
C GLU A 325 -29.96 -0.81 16.55
N ARG A 326 -28.65 -0.58 16.76
CA ARG A 326 -27.90 0.45 16.04
C ARG A 326 -27.80 0.07 14.56
N ALA A 327 -27.36 -1.15 14.25
CA ALA A 327 -27.17 -1.60 12.87
C ALA A 327 -28.48 -1.53 12.08
N ALA A 328 -29.59 -1.98 12.68
CA ALA A 328 -30.93 -1.91 12.08
C ALA A 328 -31.42 -0.46 11.89
N ARG A 329 -31.27 0.41 12.91
CA ARG A 329 -31.73 1.80 12.85
C ARG A 329 -31.07 2.59 11.73
N VAL A 330 -29.79 2.34 11.48
CA VAL A 330 -29.04 3.05 10.42
C VAL A 330 -29.12 2.34 9.07
N ARG A 331 -29.77 1.17 9.00
CA ARG A 331 -29.89 0.34 7.79
C ARG A 331 -28.54 0.11 7.13
N PHE A 332 -27.59 -0.39 7.92
CA PHE A 332 -26.17 -0.50 7.55
C PHE A 332 -25.95 -1.19 6.20
N GLU A 333 -26.76 -2.21 5.91
CA GLU A 333 -26.76 -2.97 4.66
C GLU A 333 -27.04 -2.13 3.41
N GLN A 334 -27.81 -1.03 3.52
CA GLN A 334 -28.18 -0.16 2.40
C GLN A 334 -27.12 0.91 2.08
N TRP A 335 -26.10 1.07 2.92
CA TRP A 335 -25.13 2.16 2.78
C TRP A 335 -24.34 2.07 1.46
N GLU A 336 -24.10 0.86 0.96
CA GLU A 336 -23.38 0.70 -0.30
C GLU A 336 -24.24 0.99 -1.53
N ASP A 337 -25.54 0.72 -1.46
CA ASP A 337 -26.49 1.09 -2.50
C ASP A 337 -26.67 2.61 -2.57
N GLU A 338 -26.68 3.28 -1.41
CA GLU A 338 -26.65 4.75 -1.32
C GLU A 338 -25.32 5.33 -1.85
N PHE A 339 -24.22 4.59 -1.74
CA PHE A 339 -22.89 5.01 -2.22
C PHE A 339 -22.69 4.77 -3.73
N SER A 340 -23.42 3.81 -4.31
CA SER A 340 -23.33 3.37 -5.71
C SER A 340 -23.27 4.50 -6.75
N PRO A 341 -24.14 5.53 -6.73
CA PRO A 341 -24.11 6.59 -7.74
C PRO A 341 -22.81 7.39 -7.73
N TYR A 342 -22.18 7.55 -6.57
CA TYR A 342 -20.89 8.23 -6.43
C TYR A 342 -19.76 7.39 -7.03
N LEU A 343 -19.80 6.08 -6.81
CA LEU A 343 -18.85 5.13 -7.38
C LEU A 343 -18.94 5.11 -8.92
N GLN A 344 -20.16 5.05 -9.47
CA GLN A 344 -20.40 5.12 -10.91
C GLN A 344 -19.89 6.44 -11.52
N SER A 345 -20.18 7.57 -10.86
CA SER A 345 -19.68 8.88 -11.28
C SER A 345 -18.16 8.93 -11.29
N LEU A 346 -17.52 8.26 -10.33
CA LEU A 346 -16.08 8.23 -10.21
C LEU A 346 -15.41 7.40 -11.31
N HIS A 347 -15.97 6.25 -11.69
CA HIS A 347 -15.42 5.45 -12.80
C HIS A 347 -15.47 6.19 -14.15
N ASN A 348 -16.47 7.06 -14.32
CA ASN A 348 -16.65 7.90 -15.50
C ASN A 348 -15.78 9.17 -15.48
N ALA A 349 -15.09 9.45 -14.37
CA ALA A 349 -14.20 10.61 -14.25
C ALA A 349 -12.94 10.43 -15.12
N PRO A 350 -12.38 11.53 -15.65
CA PRO A 350 -11.10 11.51 -16.33
C PRO A 350 -9.98 11.05 -15.38
N LEU A 351 -9.01 10.33 -15.93
CA LEU A 351 -7.80 9.90 -15.23
C LEU A 351 -6.76 11.03 -15.19
N GLU A 352 -5.83 10.98 -14.22
CA GLU A 352 -4.73 11.94 -14.15
C GLU A 352 -3.64 11.65 -15.19
N ALA A 353 -2.78 12.64 -15.47
CA ALA A 353 -1.59 12.42 -16.28
C ALA A 353 -0.65 11.40 -15.59
N PRO A 354 -0.11 10.40 -16.31
CA PRO A 354 0.58 9.25 -15.77
C PRO A 354 2.08 9.49 -15.59
N GLU A 355 2.55 10.74 -15.52
CA GLU A 355 3.94 11.05 -15.18
C GLU A 355 4.22 10.64 -13.72
N ARG A 356 4.33 9.32 -13.50
CA ARG A 356 4.72 8.68 -12.24
C ARG A 356 6.23 8.68 -12.19
N ASP A 357 6.83 9.86 -12.00
CA ASP A 357 8.28 10.05 -11.95
C ASP A 357 8.95 9.30 -10.79
N VAL A 358 8.16 8.89 -9.78
CA VAL A 358 8.64 8.21 -8.56
C VAL A 358 8.17 6.76 -8.52
N LEU A 359 9.11 5.83 -8.32
CA LEU A 359 8.84 4.47 -7.89
C LEU A 359 9.12 4.36 -6.38
N MET A 360 8.11 4.03 -5.59
CA MET A 360 8.22 3.78 -4.16
C MET A 360 8.15 2.27 -3.90
N VAL A 361 9.22 1.69 -3.36
CA VAL A 361 9.27 0.27 -3.04
C VAL A 361 8.78 0.06 -1.61
N PHE A 362 7.89 -0.91 -1.40
CA PHE A 362 7.52 -1.36 -0.06
C PHE A 362 8.39 -2.57 0.30
N PRO A 363 9.09 -2.52 1.45
CA PRO A 363 10.09 -3.53 1.80
C PRO A 363 9.47 -4.86 2.24
N SER A 364 8.99 -5.67 1.29
CA SER A 364 8.37 -6.98 1.52
C SER A 364 9.35 -7.99 2.14
N TYR A 365 10.62 -7.99 1.67
CA TYR A 365 11.67 -8.86 2.25
C TYR A 365 12.33 -8.26 3.49
N ALA A 366 12.52 -6.93 3.53
CA ALA A 366 13.30 -6.30 4.60
C ALA A 366 12.60 -6.40 5.96
N ALA A 367 11.27 -6.53 6.01
CA ALA A 367 10.54 -6.81 7.26
C ALA A 367 11.06 -8.06 7.99
N ALA A 368 11.65 -9.03 7.27
CA ALA A 368 12.23 -10.25 7.83
C ALA A 368 13.64 -10.06 8.42
N ALA A 369 14.46 -9.25 7.76
CA ALA A 369 15.86 -8.97 8.15
C ALA A 369 15.97 -7.93 9.28
N LEU A 370 14.86 -7.37 9.72
CA LEU A 370 14.81 -6.25 10.64
C LEU A 370 14.17 -6.66 11.98
N PRO A 371 14.64 -6.08 13.11
CA PRO A 371 13.97 -6.20 14.40
C PRO A 371 12.49 -5.85 14.31
N ASP A 372 11.67 -6.42 15.20
CA ASP A 372 10.23 -6.14 15.28
C ASP A 372 9.97 -4.77 15.93
N HIS A 373 10.43 -3.71 15.27
CA HIS A 373 10.36 -2.35 15.76
C HIS A 373 9.51 -1.49 14.80
N PRO A 374 8.52 -0.74 15.31
CA PRO A 374 7.64 0.09 14.48
C PRO A 374 8.34 1.09 13.54
N ARG A 375 9.57 1.49 13.87
CA ARG A 375 10.38 2.45 13.10
C ARG A 375 10.48 2.11 11.60
N TYR A 376 10.60 0.83 11.26
CA TYR A 376 10.78 0.39 9.87
C TYR A 376 9.53 0.61 9.03
N ALA A 377 8.36 0.28 9.59
CA ALA A 377 7.08 0.58 8.97
C ALA A 377 6.85 2.09 8.88
N VAL A 378 7.11 2.80 9.98
CA VAL A 378 6.90 4.24 10.08
C VAL A 378 7.75 5.01 9.07
N ASP A 379 9.02 4.63 8.84
CA ASP A 379 9.88 5.31 7.87
C ASP A 379 9.31 5.25 6.44
N SER A 380 8.94 4.04 6.00
CA SER A 380 8.34 3.82 4.68
C SER A 380 6.97 4.51 4.54
N MET A 381 6.15 4.49 5.60
CA MET A 381 4.86 5.20 5.60
C MET A 381 5.05 6.73 5.59
N LEU A 382 6.04 7.25 6.32
CA LEU A 382 6.39 8.68 6.31
C LEU A 382 6.92 9.12 4.95
N LEU A 383 7.76 8.33 4.29
CA LEU A 383 8.20 8.59 2.92
C LEU A 383 7.01 8.68 1.95
N ASP A 384 6.09 7.71 1.99
CA ASP A 384 4.87 7.76 1.18
C ASP A 384 4.02 9.01 1.52
N VAL A 385 3.87 9.36 2.80
CA VAL A 385 3.20 10.60 3.24
C VAL A 385 3.90 11.85 2.69
N LEU A 386 5.22 11.96 2.83
CA LEU A 386 5.96 13.15 2.43
C LEU A 386 5.92 13.33 0.91
N LEU A 387 6.18 12.27 0.14
CA LEU A 387 6.07 12.31 -1.32
C LEU A 387 4.67 12.76 -1.78
N ARG A 388 3.62 12.29 -1.08
CA ARG A 388 2.25 12.73 -1.34
C ARG A 388 2.01 14.18 -0.95
N SER A 389 2.61 14.68 0.13
CA SER A 389 2.52 16.07 0.58
C SER A 389 3.05 17.05 -0.46
N PHE A 390 4.05 16.64 -1.24
CA PHE A 390 4.53 17.38 -2.40
C PHE A 390 3.62 17.25 -3.64
N GLY A 391 2.60 16.40 -3.59
CA GLY A 391 1.72 16.09 -4.72
C GLY A 391 2.40 15.26 -5.80
N CYS A 392 3.41 14.44 -5.43
CA CYS A 392 4.06 13.55 -6.38
C CYS A 392 3.08 12.46 -6.85
N GLN A 393 3.07 12.22 -8.16
CA GLN A 393 2.49 11.00 -8.72
C GLN A 393 3.52 9.89 -8.62
N MET A 394 3.14 8.74 -8.05
CA MET A 394 4.07 7.66 -7.77
C MET A 394 3.47 6.30 -8.13
N ARG A 395 4.33 5.35 -8.51
CA ARG A 395 4.00 3.92 -8.56
C ARG A 395 4.53 3.24 -7.30
N ARG A 396 3.78 2.27 -6.78
CA ARG A 396 4.21 1.42 -5.65
C ARG A 396 4.46 0.00 -6.13
N CYS A 397 5.44 -0.68 -5.55
CA CYS A 397 5.66 -2.11 -5.77
C CYS A 397 6.29 -2.77 -4.54
N GLY A 398 6.12 -4.08 -4.37
CA GLY A 398 6.89 -4.86 -3.41
C GLY A 398 8.32 -5.14 -3.89
N SER A 399 9.19 -5.58 -2.99
CA SER A 399 10.56 -6.00 -3.31
C SER A 399 10.67 -7.09 -4.41
N PRO A 400 9.84 -8.16 -4.42
CA PRO A 400 9.89 -9.15 -5.50
C PRO A 400 9.70 -8.55 -6.90
N ARG A 401 8.83 -7.54 -7.00
CA ARG A 401 8.58 -6.85 -8.27
C ARG A 401 9.74 -5.97 -8.68
N LEU A 402 10.41 -5.30 -7.72
CA LEU A 402 11.64 -4.57 -7.99
C LEU A 402 12.71 -5.51 -8.57
N ASP A 403 12.85 -6.70 -8.00
CA ASP A 403 13.82 -7.70 -8.46
C ASP A 403 13.51 -8.16 -9.89
N ALA A 404 12.23 -8.30 -10.25
CA ALA A 404 11.82 -8.66 -11.61
C ALA A 404 11.88 -7.50 -12.63
N MET A 405 12.05 -6.24 -12.19
CA MET A 405 12.11 -5.11 -13.13
C MET A 405 13.35 -5.19 -14.02
N SER A 406 13.12 -4.97 -15.31
CA SER A 406 14.18 -4.72 -16.28
C SER A 406 14.75 -3.31 -16.13
N MET A 407 15.97 -3.11 -16.63
CA MET A 407 16.59 -1.77 -16.70
C MET A 407 15.70 -0.76 -17.44
N ALA A 408 15.05 -1.18 -18.52
CA ALA A 408 14.17 -0.32 -19.31
C ALA A 408 12.89 0.08 -18.57
N GLU A 409 12.45 -0.72 -17.58
CA GLU A 409 11.36 -0.34 -16.68
C GLU A 409 11.83 0.61 -15.60
N MET A 410 12.98 0.37 -14.98
CA MET A 410 13.57 1.27 -13.97
C MET A 410 13.90 2.66 -14.55
N ASP A 411 14.39 2.71 -15.79
CA ASP A 411 14.74 3.96 -16.51
C ASP A 411 13.53 4.86 -16.82
N ARG A 412 12.29 4.38 -16.61
CA ARG A 412 11.07 5.21 -16.77
C ARG A 412 10.88 6.19 -15.62
N TYR A 413 11.53 5.94 -14.48
CA TYR A 413 11.41 6.76 -13.29
C TYR A 413 12.57 7.74 -13.21
N ARG A 414 12.31 8.91 -12.60
CA ARG A 414 13.35 9.87 -12.23
C ARG A 414 13.92 9.56 -10.85
N LEU A 415 13.09 9.02 -9.95
CA LEU A 415 13.45 8.66 -8.60
C LEU A 415 12.93 7.25 -8.27
N ILE A 416 13.81 6.39 -7.77
CA ILE A 416 13.46 5.11 -7.15
C ILE A 416 13.78 5.21 -5.67
N VAL A 417 12.78 4.99 -4.81
CA VAL A 417 12.93 5.00 -3.36
C VAL A 417 12.84 3.57 -2.85
N VAL A 418 13.89 3.12 -2.17
CA VAL A 418 13.97 1.82 -1.49
C VAL A 418 14.15 2.08 0.00
N PRO A 419 13.04 2.17 0.77
CA PRO A 419 13.08 2.32 2.21
C PRO A 419 13.64 1.06 2.86
N ALA A 420 14.33 1.23 3.99
CA ALA A 420 14.86 0.13 4.79
C ALA A 420 15.58 -0.94 3.94
N ALA A 421 16.53 -0.48 3.11
CA ALA A 421 17.27 -1.25 2.11
C ALA A 421 18.30 -2.23 2.72
N SER A 422 17.97 -2.83 3.86
CA SER A 422 18.79 -3.82 4.55
C SER A 422 18.89 -5.10 3.74
N PHE A 423 17.78 -5.55 3.16
CA PHE A 423 17.76 -6.70 2.26
C PHE A 423 17.76 -6.23 0.81
N LEU A 424 18.74 -6.69 0.04
CA LEU A 424 18.83 -6.50 -1.40
C LEU A 424 19.46 -7.75 -2.04
N LEU A 425 19.00 -8.10 -3.24
CA LEU A 425 19.73 -9.04 -4.08
C LEU A 425 20.87 -8.32 -4.78
N SER A 426 22.01 -9.00 -4.96
CA SER A 426 23.18 -8.47 -5.66
C SER A 426 22.84 -8.05 -7.09
N GLU A 427 22.00 -8.80 -7.80
CA GLU A 427 21.52 -8.44 -9.14
C GLU A 427 20.69 -7.16 -9.11
N THR A 428 19.72 -7.06 -8.19
CA THR A 428 18.90 -5.86 -8.00
C THR A 428 19.75 -4.65 -7.68
N TRP A 429 20.77 -4.81 -6.83
CA TRP A 429 21.73 -3.77 -6.53
C TRP A 429 22.50 -3.30 -7.79
N GLN A 430 22.97 -4.21 -8.65
CA GLN A 430 23.63 -3.81 -9.90
C GLN A 430 22.70 -3.03 -10.84
N LYS A 431 21.42 -3.41 -10.90
CA LYS A 431 20.42 -2.66 -11.67
C LYS A 431 20.17 -1.27 -11.10
N LEU A 432 20.01 -1.16 -9.77
CA LEU A 432 19.86 0.13 -9.08
C LEU A 432 21.10 1.03 -9.24
N LYS A 433 22.31 0.47 -9.33
CA LYS A 433 23.52 1.26 -9.60
C LYS A 433 23.59 1.77 -11.05
N SER A 434 22.98 1.03 -11.98
CA SER A 434 23.14 1.26 -13.42
C SER A 434 21.98 2.04 -14.04
N THR A 435 20.90 2.28 -13.30
CA THR A 435 19.70 2.96 -13.82
C THR A 435 19.96 4.44 -14.05
N LYS A 436 19.20 5.03 -14.97
CA LYS A 436 19.20 6.49 -15.18
C LYS A 436 18.48 7.24 -14.06
N ALA A 437 17.65 6.55 -13.28
CA ALA A 437 16.96 7.14 -12.14
C ALA A 437 17.96 7.54 -11.04
N VAL A 438 17.64 8.57 -10.26
CA VAL A 438 18.23 8.74 -8.93
C VAL A 438 17.67 7.65 -8.02
N VAL A 439 18.52 7.00 -7.23
CA VAL A 439 18.10 5.97 -6.28
C VAL A 439 18.33 6.45 -4.86
N LEU A 440 17.25 6.47 -4.07
CA LEU A 440 17.28 6.74 -2.63
C LEU A 440 17.19 5.43 -1.86
N LEU A 441 18.21 5.15 -1.03
CA LEU A 441 18.26 4.01 -0.12
C LEU A 441 18.22 4.52 1.31
N THR A 442 17.34 3.99 2.15
CA THR A 442 17.25 4.33 3.59
C THR A 442 17.51 3.12 4.47
N GLY A 443 17.74 3.33 5.77
CA GLY A 443 17.95 2.24 6.74
C GLY A 443 19.37 1.68 6.75
N SER A 444 19.51 0.41 7.13
CA SER A 444 20.79 -0.28 7.31
C SER A 444 21.22 -0.97 6.01
N PHE A 445 21.52 -0.15 4.99
CA PHE A 445 21.81 -0.57 3.62
C PHE A 445 22.72 -1.80 3.50
N GLY A 446 22.25 -2.84 2.80
CA GLY A 446 23.05 -4.01 2.46
C GLY A 446 23.42 -4.92 3.64
N ARG A 447 22.76 -4.78 4.80
CA ARG A 447 22.97 -5.65 5.96
C ARG A 447 22.64 -7.12 5.70
N ALA A 448 21.78 -7.41 4.72
CA ALA A 448 21.27 -8.73 4.37
C ALA A 448 21.35 -9.01 2.86
N MET A 449 22.51 -8.76 2.24
CA MET A 449 22.72 -9.02 0.81
C MET A 449 22.53 -10.51 0.47
N ASP A 450 21.71 -10.80 -0.54
CA ASP A 450 21.38 -12.17 -0.97
C ASP A 450 20.89 -13.08 0.18
N GLY A 451 20.22 -12.47 1.16
CA GLY A 451 19.74 -13.12 2.37
C GLY A 451 20.81 -13.41 3.43
N VAL A 452 22.08 -13.14 3.16
CA VAL A 452 23.17 -13.30 4.14
C VAL A 452 23.15 -12.13 5.11
N GLN A 453 22.63 -12.39 6.31
CA GLN A 453 22.50 -11.41 7.38
C GLN A 453 23.84 -11.16 8.07
N VAL A 454 24.22 -9.89 8.18
CA VAL A 454 25.36 -9.44 8.98
C VAL A 454 24.87 -9.05 10.38
N PRO A 455 25.46 -9.61 11.46
CA PRO A 455 25.15 -9.23 12.83
C PRO A 455 25.47 -7.75 13.12
N ASP A 456 24.82 -7.19 14.14
CA ASP A 456 25.12 -5.82 14.58
C ASP A 456 26.58 -5.67 15.00
N GLY A 457 27.16 -4.51 14.64
CA GLY A 457 28.55 -4.16 14.91
C GLY A 457 29.57 -4.85 14.01
N GLN A 458 29.18 -5.85 13.21
CA GLN A 458 30.11 -6.51 12.29
C GLN A 458 30.32 -5.73 11.01
N GLU A 459 31.53 -5.86 10.47
CA GLU A 459 31.93 -5.23 9.23
C GLU A 459 31.53 -6.10 8.02
N TYR A 460 31.11 -5.44 6.94
CA TYR A 460 30.79 -6.09 5.68
C TYR A 460 31.14 -5.19 4.51
N ALA A 461 31.23 -5.77 3.32
CA ALA A 461 31.62 -5.06 2.11
C ALA A 461 30.49 -5.04 1.09
N VAL A 462 30.19 -3.87 0.55
CA VAL A 462 29.24 -3.68 -0.55
C VAL A 462 29.84 -2.69 -1.54
N ASP A 463 29.96 -3.10 -2.80
CA ASP A 463 30.42 -2.27 -3.94
C ASP A 463 31.74 -1.51 -3.68
N GLY A 464 32.73 -2.20 -3.10
CA GLY A 464 34.05 -1.62 -2.79
C GLY A 464 34.07 -0.69 -1.58
N GLY A 465 32.92 -0.50 -0.91
CA GLY A 465 32.83 0.14 0.40
C GLY A 465 32.92 -0.89 1.52
N GLN A 466 33.46 -0.46 2.66
CA GLN A 466 33.46 -1.21 3.92
C GLN A 466 32.50 -0.52 4.88
N LEU A 467 31.55 -1.28 5.41
CA LEU A 467 30.42 -0.81 6.19
C LEU A 467 30.37 -1.54 7.53
N SER A 468 29.69 -0.94 8.52
CA SER A 468 29.17 -1.65 9.68
C SER A 468 27.70 -1.27 9.89
N ALA A 469 26.89 -2.17 10.43
CA ALA A 469 25.48 -1.90 10.76
C ALA A 469 25.30 -1.87 12.28
N GLY A 470 24.37 -1.07 12.76
CA GLY A 470 24.01 -1.04 14.18
C GLY A 470 23.35 0.27 14.58
N MET A 471 23.15 0.42 15.89
CA MET A 471 22.51 1.60 16.44
C MET A 471 23.45 2.81 16.38
N ARG A 472 23.07 3.81 15.58
CA ARG A 472 23.65 5.15 15.62
C ARG A 472 23.10 5.88 16.86
N PRO A 473 23.95 6.51 17.69
CA PRO A 473 23.49 7.29 18.82
C PRO A 473 22.63 8.49 18.37
N SER A 474 21.85 9.04 19.30
CA SER A 474 21.20 10.33 19.09
C SER A 474 22.24 11.43 18.89
N GLY A 475 21.92 12.43 18.07
CA GLY A 475 22.89 13.46 17.73
C GLY A 475 22.29 14.65 17.01
N LEU A 476 23.01 15.78 17.08
CA LEU A 476 22.68 17.00 16.35
C LEU A 476 22.99 16.79 14.86
N VAL A 477 22.07 17.20 13.99
CA VAL A 477 22.29 17.19 12.56
C VAL A 477 23.14 18.39 12.13
N THR A 478 24.23 18.11 11.43
CA THR A 478 25.17 19.14 10.92
C THR A 478 25.46 18.94 9.44
N LEU A 479 25.79 20.05 8.76
CA LEU A 479 26.25 20.05 7.38
C LEU A 479 27.75 19.76 7.34
N ASP A 480 28.15 18.75 6.57
CA ASP A 480 29.56 18.38 6.38
C ASP A 480 30.14 19.06 5.13
N THR A 481 29.41 18.96 4.01
CA THR A 481 29.83 19.47 2.71
C THR A 481 28.66 20.11 1.96
N ASP A 482 28.89 21.24 1.30
CA ASP A 482 27.91 21.88 0.43
C ASP A 482 27.71 21.09 -0.87
N HIS A 483 26.46 20.85 -1.22
CA HIS A 483 26.06 20.00 -2.34
C HIS A 483 24.65 20.42 -2.81
N PRO A 484 24.28 20.22 -4.10
CA PRO A 484 22.91 20.50 -4.56
C PRO A 484 21.79 19.91 -3.68
N LEU A 485 21.99 18.70 -3.14
CA LEU A 485 21.11 18.03 -2.16
C LEU A 485 21.04 18.69 -0.78
N THR A 486 22.02 19.50 -0.39
CA THR A 486 22.09 20.17 0.92
C THR A 486 22.10 21.69 0.82
N CYS A 487 21.93 22.23 -0.38
CA CYS A 487 21.98 23.66 -0.66
C CYS A 487 21.01 24.44 0.25
N GLY A 488 21.52 25.37 1.06
CA GLY A 488 20.74 26.17 2.02
C GLY A 488 20.31 25.42 3.29
N MET A 489 20.57 24.10 3.42
CA MET A 489 20.27 23.37 4.65
C MET A 489 21.17 23.78 5.82
N GLY A 490 22.41 24.22 5.57
CA GLY A 490 23.32 24.66 6.63
C GLY A 490 22.78 25.87 7.41
N GLU A 491 22.22 26.86 6.71
CA GLU A 491 21.58 28.02 7.32
C GLU A 491 20.33 27.60 8.12
N LEU A 492 19.51 26.72 7.55
CA LEU A 492 18.31 26.19 8.21
C LEU A 492 18.64 25.41 9.49
N LEU A 493 19.66 24.55 9.45
CA LEU A 493 20.11 23.77 10.61
C LEU A 493 20.71 24.66 11.70
N THR A 494 21.35 25.77 11.31
CA THR A 494 21.85 26.78 12.27
C THR A 494 20.68 27.52 12.93
N ALA A 495 19.68 27.94 12.15
CA ALA A 495 18.53 28.66 12.65
C ALA A 495 17.54 27.78 13.45
N ARG A 496 17.43 26.51 13.08
CA ARG A 496 16.51 25.52 13.66
C ARG A 496 17.26 24.20 13.89
N PRO A 497 18.06 24.07 14.97
CA PRO A 497 18.78 22.84 15.26
C PRO A 497 17.86 21.61 15.34
N VAL A 498 18.31 20.48 14.77
CA VAL A 498 17.56 19.21 14.78
C VAL A 498 18.43 18.17 15.46
N VAL A 499 17.88 17.54 16.50
CA VAL A 499 18.48 16.38 17.16
C VAL A 499 17.67 15.16 16.75
N LEU A 500 18.31 14.20 16.09
CA LEU A 500 17.68 12.93 15.75
C LEU A 500 17.82 11.94 16.90
N ALA A 501 16.81 11.11 17.08
CA ALA A 501 16.84 10.01 18.02
C ALA A 501 17.83 8.92 17.57
N GLU A 502 18.16 8.04 18.51
CA GLU A 502 18.92 6.82 18.24
C GLU A 502 18.21 5.96 17.18
N ASP A 503 18.98 5.38 16.28
CA ASP A 503 18.44 4.71 15.10
C ASP A 503 19.28 3.55 14.57
N ASP A 504 18.62 2.53 14.00
CA ASP A 504 19.33 1.45 13.30
C ASP A 504 19.79 1.99 11.94
N ALA A 505 21.11 2.02 11.73
CA ALA A 505 21.75 2.61 10.58
C ALA A 505 22.94 1.76 10.12
N PHE A 506 23.56 2.19 9.02
CA PHE A 506 24.88 1.72 8.62
C PHE A 506 25.89 2.86 8.66
N ARG A 507 27.16 2.54 8.90
CA ARG A 507 28.30 3.45 8.91
C ARG A 507 29.28 3.08 7.80
N TRP A 508 29.80 4.09 7.11
CA TRP A 508 30.98 3.90 6.25
C TRP A 508 32.24 3.82 7.12
N LEU A 509 32.87 2.65 7.16
CA LEU A 509 34.23 2.49 7.71
C LEU A 509 35.27 2.91 6.67
N ARG A 510 35.01 2.54 5.42
CA ARG A 510 35.74 3.03 4.25
C ARG A 510 34.73 3.22 3.11
N PRO A 511 34.35 4.46 2.78
CA PRO A 511 33.39 4.68 1.71
C PRO A 511 33.99 4.31 0.34
N PRO A 512 33.18 3.85 -0.63
CA PRO A 512 33.62 3.70 -2.01
C PRO A 512 34.17 5.02 -2.57
N ALA A 513 35.10 4.94 -3.52
CA ALA A 513 35.63 6.12 -4.18
C ALA A 513 34.51 6.98 -4.81
N GLY A 514 34.58 8.30 -4.62
CA GLY A 514 33.56 9.24 -5.11
C GLY A 514 32.30 9.34 -4.25
N THR A 515 32.28 8.71 -3.08
CA THR A 515 31.24 8.94 -2.07
C THR A 515 31.55 10.20 -1.28
N GLU A 516 30.57 11.08 -1.18
CA GLU A 516 30.65 12.31 -0.38
C GLU A 516 29.66 12.21 0.80
N ILE A 517 30.14 12.51 2.01
CA ILE A 517 29.27 12.67 3.18
C ILE A 517 28.79 14.12 3.17
N LEU A 518 27.47 14.31 3.21
CA LEU A 518 26.85 15.63 3.11
C LEU A 518 26.29 16.11 4.45
N LEU A 519 25.67 15.22 5.21
CA LEU A 519 25.15 15.50 6.54
C LEU A 519 25.69 14.49 7.55
N ARG A 520 25.85 14.93 8.79
CA ARG A 520 26.16 14.09 9.95
C ARG A 520 25.08 14.20 11.02
N CYS A 521 25.02 13.19 11.89
CA CYS A 521 24.25 13.18 13.12
C CYS A 521 25.23 12.88 14.27
N GLY A 522 25.63 13.93 14.99
CA GLY A 522 26.84 13.88 15.80
C GLY A 522 28.07 13.68 14.89
N ASP A 523 28.91 12.69 15.20
CA ASP A 523 30.09 12.36 14.40
C ASP A 523 29.78 11.37 13.26
N GLU A 524 28.59 10.76 13.28
CA GLU A 524 28.22 9.68 12.37
C GLU A 524 27.60 10.21 11.05
N PRO A 525 27.86 9.57 9.90
CA PRO A 525 27.20 9.93 8.64
C PRO A 525 25.67 9.81 8.73
N LEU A 526 24.96 10.77 8.14
CA LEU A 526 23.49 10.80 8.05
C LEU A 526 23.01 10.77 6.60
N LEU A 527 23.66 11.53 5.72
CA LEU A 527 23.38 11.57 4.28
C LEU A 527 24.71 11.43 3.53
N SER A 528 24.81 10.46 2.64
CA SER A 528 25.91 10.36 1.68
C SER A 528 25.41 10.19 0.26
N VAL A 529 26.22 10.59 -0.71
CA VAL A 529 25.89 10.54 -2.14
C VAL A 529 27.04 9.96 -2.94
N ARG A 530 26.71 9.23 -3.99
CA ARG A 530 27.65 8.87 -5.07
C ARG A 530 27.11 9.42 -6.37
N ARG A 531 27.59 10.62 -6.74
CA ARG A 531 26.98 11.45 -7.81
C ARG A 531 27.00 10.78 -9.18
N ARG A 532 28.10 10.09 -9.52
CA ARG A 532 28.25 9.45 -10.85
C ARG A 532 27.24 8.31 -11.03
N GLU A 533 26.97 7.59 -9.96
CA GLU A 533 26.01 6.48 -9.89
C GLU A 533 24.60 6.95 -9.52
N ARG A 534 24.38 8.24 -9.27
CA ARG A 534 23.07 8.82 -8.89
C ARG A 534 22.45 8.18 -7.64
N LEU A 535 23.30 7.74 -6.71
CA LEU A 535 22.89 7.08 -5.48
C LEU A 535 22.86 8.07 -4.32
N ILE A 536 21.77 8.04 -3.56
CA ILE A 536 21.59 8.77 -2.32
C ILE A 536 21.38 7.74 -1.20
N PHE A 537 22.17 7.85 -0.15
CA PHE A 537 22.05 7.02 1.03
C PHE A 537 21.66 7.86 2.23
N LEU A 538 20.50 7.55 2.81
CA LEU A 538 20.13 7.98 4.15
C LEU A 538 20.52 6.89 5.13
N HIS A 539 21.43 7.23 6.03
CA HIS A 539 21.92 6.31 7.02
C HIS A 539 20.86 6.16 8.11
N GLY A 540 20.16 5.03 8.11
CA GLY A 540 19.08 4.74 9.05
C GLY A 540 17.68 5.18 8.62
N GLN A 541 16.72 4.99 9.52
CA GLN A 541 15.29 5.33 9.37
C GLN A 541 15.06 6.81 9.71
N VAL A 542 15.72 7.70 8.97
CA VAL A 542 15.82 9.13 9.25
C VAL A 542 14.46 9.81 9.39
N PHE A 543 13.46 9.41 8.58
CA PHE A 543 12.14 10.02 8.64
C PHE A 543 11.42 9.61 9.92
N ALA A 544 11.48 8.32 10.29
CA ALA A 544 10.97 7.85 11.58
C ALA A 544 11.70 8.54 12.75
N ALA A 545 13.03 8.64 12.70
CA ALA A 545 13.83 9.27 13.75
C ALA A 545 13.50 10.77 13.91
N SER A 546 13.23 11.47 12.81
CA SER A 546 12.83 12.89 12.83
C SER A 546 11.45 13.14 13.45
N CYS A 547 10.58 12.13 13.40
CA CYS A 547 9.23 12.16 13.96
C CYS A 547 9.15 11.50 15.35
N PHE A 548 10.28 11.11 15.95
CA PHE A 548 10.28 10.44 17.25
C PHE A 548 9.95 11.43 18.37
N ASN A 549 8.85 11.15 19.08
CA ASN A 549 8.37 11.90 20.22
C ASN A 549 8.09 10.92 21.39
N PRO A 550 9.04 10.70 22.31
CA PRO A 550 8.87 9.74 23.40
C PRO A 550 7.79 10.15 24.41
N ALA A 551 7.41 11.43 24.45
CA ALA A 551 6.33 11.93 25.30
C ALA A 551 4.94 11.65 24.72
N ARG A 552 4.88 11.29 23.42
CA ARG A 552 3.64 10.99 22.73
C ARG A 552 2.98 9.76 23.34
N ARG A 553 1.68 9.87 23.61
CA ARG A 553 0.84 8.71 23.89
C ARG A 553 -0.14 8.53 22.74
N PRO A 554 -0.11 7.37 22.04
CA PRO A 554 -1.14 7.03 21.08
C PRO A 554 -2.51 7.16 21.74
N PRO A 555 -3.50 7.79 21.08
CA PRO A 555 -4.81 7.93 21.68
C PRO A 555 -5.45 6.55 21.93
N ARG A 556 -5.89 6.30 23.18
CA ARG A 556 -6.38 4.98 23.65
C ARG A 556 -7.59 4.43 22.87
N ASN A 557 -8.35 5.31 22.23
CA ASN A 557 -9.65 5.02 21.61
C ASN A 557 -9.52 4.79 20.10
N LEU A 558 -8.30 4.90 19.57
CA LEU A 558 -8.02 5.02 18.14
C LEU A 558 -7.27 3.82 17.56
N GLY A 559 -7.13 2.74 18.33
CA GLY A 559 -6.60 1.49 17.78
C GLY A 559 -7.50 1.03 16.63
N GLY A 560 -6.97 1.03 15.40
CA GLY A 560 -7.54 0.31 14.26
C GLY A 560 -7.59 -1.19 14.53
N SER A 561 -7.89 -1.96 13.49
CA SER A 561 -7.81 -3.42 13.55
C SER A 561 -6.55 -3.89 14.28
N SER A 562 -6.63 -5.01 15.02
CA SER A 562 -5.50 -5.60 15.74
C SER A 562 -4.29 -5.92 14.85
N ASP A 563 -4.49 -5.92 13.53
CA ASP A 563 -3.48 -6.13 12.51
C ASP A 563 -2.81 -4.83 12.02
N ALA A 564 -3.24 -3.64 12.41
CA ALA A 564 -2.62 -2.36 12.03
C ALA A 564 -2.62 -1.97 10.54
N SER A 565 -3.33 -2.68 9.67
CA SER A 565 -3.56 -2.34 8.25
C SER A 565 -4.27 -0.99 8.05
N ALA A 566 -5.14 -0.62 9.00
CA ALA A 566 -5.93 0.61 9.00
C ALA A 566 -5.23 1.85 9.56
N ASN A 567 -3.99 1.72 10.02
CA ASN A 567 -3.39 2.67 10.94
C ASN A 567 -2.55 3.74 10.22
N GLU A 568 -2.89 5.01 10.43
CA GLU A 568 -2.06 6.15 10.06
C GLU A 568 -0.74 6.16 10.84
N VAL A 569 0.35 6.71 10.29
CA VAL A 569 1.64 6.85 11.00
C VAL A 569 1.47 7.40 12.42
N ASP A 570 0.58 8.39 12.55
CA ASP A 570 0.23 9.04 13.82
C ASP A 570 -0.62 8.15 14.74
N VAL A 571 -0.66 6.84 14.57
CA VAL A 571 -1.23 5.92 15.55
C VAL A 571 -0.23 4.83 15.98
N TRP A 572 0.99 4.86 15.42
CA TRP A 572 2.05 3.91 15.75
C TRP A 572 3.00 4.47 16.81
N GLY A 573 2.92 3.95 18.03
CA GLY A 573 3.91 4.18 19.08
C GLY A 573 4.28 5.66 19.30
N PRO A 574 5.57 5.97 19.54
CA PRO A 574 6.03 7.33 19.85
C PRO A 574 6.20 8.24 18.62
N TYR A 575 5.70 7.88 17.44
CA TYR A 575 5.94 8.65 16.22
C TYR A 575 4.85 9.69 15.98
N ASP A 576 5.26 10.93 15.74
CA ASP A 576 4.40 12.09 15.46
C ASP A 576 4.86 12.78 14.19
N SER A 577 4.18 12.50 13.07
CA SER A 577 4.53 13.10 11.78
C SER A 577 4.13 14.58 11.67
N ALA A 578 3.32 15.07 12.61
CA ALA A 578 2.93 16.46 12.74
C ALA A 578 3.86 17.26 13.66
N ASP A 579 4.87 16.61 14.25
CA ASP A 579 5.87 17.30 15.06
C ASP A 579 6.56 18.40 14.23
N PRO A 580 6.70 19.64 14.74
CA PRO A 580 7.37 20.72 14.03
C PRO A 580 8.79 20.38 13.59
N ARG A 581 9.46 19.42 14.26
CA ARG A 581 10.80 18.91 13.90
C ARG A 581 10.82 18.14 12.58
N ASN A 582 9.67 17.64 12.11
CA ASN A 582 9.52 17.01 10.80
C ASN A 582 9.75 18.00 9.63
N TRP A 583 9.94 19.30 9.90
CA TRP A 583 10.44 20.25 8.89
C TRP A 583 11.71 19.72 8.19
N PHE A 584 12.57 19.01 8.93
CA PHE A 584 13.79 18.42 8.39
C PHE A 584 13.50 17.34 7.35
N GLY A 585 12.59 16.42 7.64
CA GLY A 585 12.17 15.36 6.71
C GLY A 585 11.54 15.95 5.44
N MET A 586 10.71 16.98 5.59
CA MET A 586 10.11 17.70 4.46
C MET A 586 11.16 18.37 3.58
N GLU A 587 12.10 19.10 4.18
CA GLU A 587 13.17 19.77 3.44
C GLU A 587 14.07 18.76 2.74
N LEU A 588 14.44 17.66 3.41
CA LEU A 588 15.25 16.59 2.83
C LEU A 588 14.58 15.95 1.61
N VAL A 589 13.29 15.60 1.71
CA VAL A 589 12.53 15.06 0.56
C VAL A 589 12.49 16.07 -0.57
N ARG A 590 12.23 17.35 -0.29
CA ARG A 590 12.23 18.40 -1.32
C ARG A 590 13.56 18.44 -2.08
N ARG A 591 14.69 18.41 -1.37
CA ARG A 591 16.02 18.43 -2.00
C ARG A 591 16.27 17.19 -2.83
N ILE A 592 15.82 16.02 -2.38
CA ILE A 592 15.92 14.77 -3.15
C ILE A 592 15.09 14.87 -4.44
N LEU A 593 13.85 15.39 -4.35
CA LEU A 593 12.99 15.59 -5.51
C LEU A 593 13.61 16.58 -6.51
N ASP A 594 14.13 17.71 -6.03
CA ASP A 594 14.82 18.73 -6.84
C ASP A 594 16.04 18.13 -7.54
N TYR A 595 16.86 17.37 -6.82
CA TYR A 595 18.05 16.71 -7.35
C TYR A 595 17.72 15.63 -8.39
N ALA A 596 16.66 14.86 -8.17
CA ALA A 596 16.17 13.87 -9.13
C ALA A 596 15.42 14.50 -10.32
N GLY A 597 15.14 15.81 -10.26
CA GLY A 597 14.32 16.51 -11.25
C GLY A 597 12.88 15.99 -11.29
N VAL A 598 12.35 15.47 -10.18
CA VAL A 598 10.96 15.03 -10.07
C VAL A 598 10.06 16.26 -10.08
N ARG A 599 9.01 16.23 -10.91
CA ARG A 599 7.99 17.28 -10.88
C ARG A 599 7.04 17.03 -9.70
N TYR A 600 6.83 18.06 -8.90
CA TYR A 600 5.88 18.04 -7.80
C TYR A 600 5.01 19.30 -7.80
N ARG A 601 3.82 19.19 -7.21
CA ARG A 601 2.72 20.17 -7.33
C ARG A 601 2.67 21.16 -6.17
N VAL A 602 3.24 20.80 -5.03
CA VAL A 602 3.22 21.60 -3.79
C VAL A 602 4.66 21.83 -3.34
N PRO A 603 5.32 22.93 -3.73
CA PRO A 603 6.75 23.13 -3.42
C PRO A 603 7.07 23.37 -1.95
N GLN A 604 6.13 23.95 -1.22
CA GLN A 604 6.25 24.18 0.21
C GLN A 604 5.01 23.61 0.87
N PRO A 605 4.95 22.28 1.04
CA PRO A 605 3.87 21.68 1.78
C PRO A 605 3.89 22.27 3.19
N PRO A 606 2.74 22.66 3.74
CA PRO A 606 2.68 23.04 5.15
C PRO A 606 2.87 21.82 6.06
N PRO A 607 3.24 22.05 7.34
CA PRO A 607 3.36 20.99 8.33
C PRO A 607 2.06 20.21 8.45
N ARG A 608 2.19 18.89 8.65
CA ARG A 608 1.03 18.06 9.00
C ARG A 608 0.48 18.51 10.34
N THR A 609 -0.81 18.32 10.54
CA THR A 609 -1.41 18.32 11.87
C THR A 609 -1.99 16.97 12.17
N VAL A 610 -1.83 16.52 13.42
CA VAL A 610 -2.57 15.37 13.94
C VAL A 610 -4.05 15.71 13.84
N ALA A 611 -4.74 15.13 12.87
CA ALA A 611 -6.18 15.15 12.89
C ALA A 611 -6.60 14.26 14.07
N ARG A 612 -7.17 14.87 15.12
CA ARG A 612 -7.86 14.11 16.17
C ARG A 612 -8.95 13.29 15.48
N TYR A 613 -8.67 12.01 15.31
CA TYR A 613 -9.47 11.05 14.58
C TYR A 613 -10.97 11.14 14.92
N LEU A 614 -11.74 11.40 13.86
CA LEU A 614 -13.16 11.10 13.69
C LEU A 614 -14.18 11.83 14.58
N GLY A 615 -14.60 12.99 14.07
CA GLY A 615 -15.88 13.65 14.32
C GLY A 615 -16.01 14.85 13.38
N ASP A 616 -17.08 14.88 12.57
CA ASP A 616 -17.45 15.86 11.54
C ASP A 616 -16.56 15.98 10.30
N HIS A 617 -16.48 14.83 9.61
CA HIS A 617 -16.54 14.66 8.15
C HIS A 617 -15.49 15.37 7.31
N ILE A 618 -14.35 14.70 7.14
CA ILE A 618 -13.54 14.60 5.92
C ILE A 618 -13.83 15.70 4.91
N GLU A 619 -13.11 16.78 5.11
CA GLU A 619 -12.79 17.68 4.03
C GLU A 619 -11.92 16.91 3.08
N ALA A 620 -12.13 17.08 1.79
CA ALA A 620 -11.58 16.25 0.74
C ALA A 620 -10.05 16.43 0.54
N VAL A 621 -9.30 16.43 1.63
CA VAL A 621 -7.86 16.61 1.76
C VAL A 621 -7.33 15.28 2.24
N SER A 622 -6.54 14.62 1.40
CA SER A 622 -5.55 13.69 1.94
C SER A 622 -4.70 14.56 2.87
N LEU A 623 -4.90 14.48 4.19
CA LEU A 623 -4.15 15.27 5.20
C LEU A 623 -2.63 15.05 5.08
N SER A 624 -2.23 14.01 4.36
CA SER A 624 -0.88 13.68 3.94
C SER A 624 -0.46 14.25 2.58
N ALA A 625 -1.33 14.94 1.84
CA ALA A 625 -1.04 15.43 0.48
C ALA A 625 -1.11 16.95 0.32
N ASN A 626 -1.73 17.70 1.24
CA ASN A 626 -2.04 19.13 1.02
C ASN A 626 -2.76 19.37 -0.32
N LEU A 627 -3.58 18.40 -0.76
CA LEU A 627 -4.36 18.44 -1.98
C LEU A 627 -5.82 18.23 -1.64
N ALA A 628 -6.67 19.13 -2.12
CA ALA A 628 -8.12 18.99 -2.08
C ALA A 628 -8.65 18.39 -3.38
N TYR A 629 -9.34 17.26 -3.33
CA TYR A 629 -9.91 16.59 -4.51
C TYR A 629 -11.41 16.86 -4.65
N ASN A 630 -11.88 16.98 -5.89
CA ASN A 630 -13.29 17.04 -6.23
C ASN A 630 -13.64 15.87 -7.14
N SER A 631 -14.48 14.98 -6.63
CA SER A 631 -14.96 13.80 -7.31
C SER A 631 -16.24 14.00 -8.10
N THR A 632 -16.66 15.26 -8.34
CA THR A 632 -17.93 15.56 -9.01
C THR A 632 -17.74 16.25 -10.36
N ALA A 633 -18.74 16.11 -11.24
CA ALA A 633 -18.76 16.70 -12.58
C ALA A 633 -18.96 18.22 -12.62
N ARG A 634 -19.03 18.88 -11.47
CA ARG A 634 -19.15 20.34 -11.35
C ARG A 634 -18.07 20.84 -10.40
N PRO A 635 -17.57 22.07 -10.58
CA PRO A 635 -16.75 22.70 -9.54
C PRO A 635 -17.50 22.68 -8.21
N ARG A 636 -16.80 22.33 -7.13
CA ARG A 636 -17.36 22.40 -5.77
C ARG A 636 -16.57 23.37 -4.95
N THR A 637 -17.28 24.27 -4.30
CA THR A 637 -16.74 24.96 -3.14
C THR A 637 -16.84 24.03 -1.96
N ILE A 638 -15.71 23.54 -1.48
CA ILE A 638 -15.62 22.76 -0.25
C ILE A 638 -15.00 23.62 0.84
N THR A 639 -15.39 23.34 2.08
CA THR A 639 -14.71 23.89 3.25
C THR A 639 -13.54 22.97 3.58
N VAL A 640 -12.37 23.55 3.82
CA VAL A 640 -11.17 22.87 4.33
C VAL A 640 -10.71 23.50 5.66
N ARG A 641 -10.31 22.69 6.62
CA ARG A 641 -9.99 22.95 8.02
C ARG A 641 -8.53 22.60 8.12
N THR A 642 -7.73 23.64 8.09
CA THR A 642 -6.28 23.53 8.07
C THR A 642 -5.73 24.32 9.25
N PRO A 643 -4.54 23.97 9.77
CA PRO A 643 -3.90 24.75 10.83
C PRO A 643 -3.42 26.13 10.36
N TYR A 644 -3.48 26.40 9.06
CA TYR A 644 -3.07 27.64 8.39
C TYR A 644 -4.21 28.17 7.50
N PRO A 645 -4.30 29.49 7.26
CA PRO A 645 -5.17 30.04 6.22
C PRO A 645 -4.70 29.60 4.83
N VAL A 646 -5.62 29.34 3.90
CA VAL A 646 -5.30 28.88 2.54
C VAL A 646 -5.20 30.08 1.59
N ALA A 647 -4.08 30.20 0.88
CA ALA A 647 -3.81 31.28 -0.07
C ALA A 647 -4.90 31.38 -1.14
N GLY A 648 -5.40 32.61 -1.35
CA GLY A 648 -6.43 32.88 -2.35
C GLY A 648 -7.82 32.34 -2.00
N ALA A 649 -8.02 31.86 -0.76
CA ALA A 649 -9.31 31.39 -0.26
C ALA A 649 -9.81 32.29 0.89
N GLY A 650 -11.14 32.40 1.03
CA GLY A 650 -11.72 33.06 2.20
C GLY A 650 -11.55 32.17 3.43
N SER A 651 -10.52 32.44 4.24
CA SER A 651 -10.22 31.71 5.49
C SER A 651 -10.80 32.40 6.72
N VAL A 652 -11.49 31.63 7.57
CA VAL A 652 -12.06 32.05 8.84
C VAL A 652 -11.31 31.37 9.97
N ARG A 653 -10.75 32.15 10.90
CA ARG A 653 -10.06 31.60 12.07
C ARG A 653 -11.05 30.93 13.03
N ARG A 654 -10.70 29.75 13.54
CA ARG A 654 -11.44 28.93 14.50
C ARG A 654 -10.53 28.56 15.69
N HIS A 655 -11.10 28.03 16.77
CA HIS A 655 -10.32 27.67 17.96
C HIS A 655 -9.30 26.54 17.73
N TRP A 656 -9.53 25.71 16.70
CA TRP A 656 -8.64 24.60 16.33
C TRP A 656 -7.77 24.89 15.09
N GLY A 657 -7.89 26.06 14.45
CA GLY A 657 -7.19 26.36 13.19
C GLY A 657 -7.92 27.37 12.30
N PHE A 658 -8.01 27.10 11.01
CA PHE A 658 -8.65 27.93 9.99
C PHE A 658 -9.61 27.09 9.14
N GLU A 659 -10.75 27.68 8.83
CA GLU A 659 -11.77 27.13 7.95
C GLU A 659 -11.78 27.94 6.64
N SER A 660 -11.40 27.31 5.53
CA SER A 660 -11.21 27.98 4.24
C SER A 660 -12.19 27.43 3.22
N ARG A 661 -12.87 28.31 2.49
CA ARG A 661 -13.73 27.91 1.37
C ARG A 661 -12.92 27.91 0.09
N ILE A 662 -12.63 26.72 -0.44
CA ILE A 662 -11.87 26.54 -1.68
C ILE A 662 -12.79 26.02 -2.78
N THR A 663 -12.60 26.51 -4.01
CA THR A 663 -13.32 25.97 -5.16
C THR A 663 -12.41 25.04 -5.93
N VAL A 664 -12.78 23.76 -5.96
CA VAL A 664 -12.03 22.72 -6.65
C VAL A 664 -12.73 22.42 -7.99
N PRO A 665 -12.02 22.40 -9.13
CA PRO A 665 -12.61 22.17 -10.44
C PRO A 665 -13.25 20.79 -10.54
N ALA A 666 -14.16 20.60 -11.50
CA ALA A 666 -14.83 19.32 -11.74
C ALA A 666 -13.79 18.20 -11.99
N PHE A 667 -13.95 17.06 -11.31
CA PHE A 667 -13.03 15.91 -11.38
C PHE A 667 -11.55 16.29 -11.30
N GLY A 668 -11.23 17.30 -10.48
CA GLY A 668 -9.90 17.84 -10.36
C GLY A 668 -9.46 17.98 -8.92
N TRP A 669 -8.37 18.68 -8.71
CA TRP A 669 -7.81 18.93 -7.39
C TRP A 669 -7.26 20.36 -7.31
N VAL A 670 -7.07 20.84 -6.08
CA VAL A 670 -6.40 22.11 -5.78
C VAL A 670 -5.33 21.87 -4.73
N ALA A 671 -4.14 22.40 -4.97
CA ALA A 671 -3.08 22.44 -3.96
C ALA A 671 -3.43 23.44 -2.86
N LEU A 672 -3.35 23.01 -1.61
CA LEU A 672 -3.56 23.86 -0.44
C LEU A 672 -2.22 24.50 -0.08
N GLN A 673 -2.09 25.78 -0.41
CA GLN A 673 -0.93 26.58 -0.03
C GLN A 673 -1.30 27.49 1.14
N PRO A 674 -0.41 27.69 2.13
CA PRO A 674 -0.63 28.69 3.15
C PRO A 674 -0.67 30.09 2.55
N GLU A 675 -1.58 30.94 3.00
CA GLU A 675 -1.48 32.37 2.74
C GLU A 675 -0.15 32.87 3.32
N GLN A 676 0.63 33.62 2.54
CA GLN A 676 1.91 34.12 3.01
C GLN A 676 1.67 35.00 4.23
N ALA A 677 1.98 34.48 5.42
CA ALA A 677 2.03 35.27 6.61
C ALA A 677 3.13 36.33 6.43
N ALA A 678 2.79 37.60 6.62
CA ALA A 678 3.78 38.59 6.99
C ALA A 678 4.62 38.03 8.18
N PRO A 679 5.94 38.25 8.21
CA PRO A 679 6.85 37.57 9.13
C PRO A 679 6.38 37.71 10.59
N GLY A 680 6.00 36.59 11.21
CA GLY A 680 5.45 36.57 12.57
C GLY A 680 4.71 35.30 13.02
N PHE A 681 4.50 34.30 12.14
CA PHE A 681 3.86 33.04 12.53
C PHE A 681 4.82 32.12 13.30
N VAL A 682 4.90 32.31 14.62
CA VAL A 682 5.36 31.28 15.55
C VAL A 682 4.11 30.54 16.04
N GLN A 683 3.99 29.25 15.72
CA GLN A 683 3.04 28.37 16.43
C GLN A 683 3.45 28.35 17.90
N GLY A 684 2.73 29.11 18.73
CA GLY A 684 2.90 29.06 20.17
C GLY A 684 2.59 27.66 20.67
N SER A 685 3.57 27.03 21.33
CA SER A 685 3.36 25.91 22.23
C SER A 685 2.45 26.36 23.37
N GLY A 686 1.14 26.24 23.17
CA GLY A 686 0.16 26.52 24.21
C GLY A 686 0.13 25.38 25.20
N ASP A 687 0.84 25.52 26.31
CA ASP A 687 0.52 24.82 27.56
C ASP A 687 -0.95 25.11 27.91
N VAL A 688 -1.81 24.10 27.78
CA VAL A 688 -3.16 24.15 28.34
C VAL A 688 -3.05 23.82 29.82
N LYS A 689 -2.84 24.86 30.63
CA LYS A 689 -3.16 24.82 32.06
C LYS A 689 -4.67 24.99 32.24
N ASP A 690 -5.26 24.04 32.94
CA ASP A 690 -6.51 24.07 33.73
C ASP A 690 -7.66 24.98 33.25
N ARG A 691 -8.72 24.35 32.75
CA ARG A 691 -10.10 24.46 33.28
C ARG A 691 -11.06 23.49 32.62
#